data_AF-A0A3X8VUJ1-F1
#
_entry.id   AF-A0A3X8VUJ1-F1
#
_cell.length_a   1.000
_cell.length_b   1.000
_cell.length_c   1.000
_cell.angle_alpha   90.00
_cell.angle_beta   90.00
_cell.angle_gamma   90.00
#
_symmetry.space_group_name_H-M   'P 1'
#
loop_
_entity.id
_entity.type
_entity.pdbx_description
1 polymer ?
#
loop_
_entity_poly.entity_id
_entity_poly.type
_entity_poly.pdbx_seq_one_letter_code
_entity_poly.pdbx_strand_id
1 'polypeptide(L)'
;MNDMLNVASKAIIKSSSNKTQSYEEGILTEVEESPWCLIDLGRIFPCKCIKFYNLQILHNQEELQPKIEISSDQKDWLELSKQNENVKDIYDVQKHPTRYIKISVNGCGCLTLSKIEVFVADLIISAREDALGSRMYAFVNGMVIARKIGFDFGYVWKEINHDFQKNDDLAGMELDSEELIFSKDFIEKHSYNGYLNCGGGLFHFKDRNIQSLKQKPYHNNWGYYAPLGYGFDDYEEKTYHKEFKECFSMIDFSEPVQLILNLSNQISSQIGDFIALHLRGGDIIHGEASKRYQKACYFKVFPVELALEIVKEEINKNLNIVLFGDDLYLLRELQKFSKNLINNFEINIYIVDDLIDRKQYSITQMGFFEMSLMSKALRIYRAGSSLFSRFAHAIGSAQMINIFTHFTPKERYDVLLKNVDILDLSPKIRKSYTYFCLYLLSIELKLDVEVSITHIQKAMEYYKDNVIFYDLYLANCYTLKKDLFKLEEKFKSILILNEELFFKNLFFLYAGLTNHSEIENLVSLSKQCDITKYPSINYVLSKIHFYKKNYKQALYHCNFVYDFSRESFIGFKNNVQFFVEKEERRQNIEQYKQAWNFSRVEKIFDEYAIKDNTFEEYIIFLFSVGKLRKALDKIKDHNESLQCFGLSKLDLIETIEAILEQKFELLLSKVYKIKNDYIAAYMILNIIEQNDKMKYLNDAFYLLEKIVLNSNDKILKAFCIKNLIDYFFPCEQFFQNNKIMILILNKLHEEFLDTVGGNCYYDILSKKLKKVLINNTHLQTKKRVAVCIFGAMRGDFIASLKNLEQTIIKPLNADVFIFSWNKAYKWAGLGGNGCWIRRFFPSNVVNQCPFDIRTNQGLKNIMPEVFKSLSKEYFVDIKKSDFKEIKNIKKIYLENPDQFELKYKTKLNRSKMWYGMYRNYQLLCEYERENNFKYDFIVATRPDRDHEGQLKIESLEVLNSNEILELQGHLGPAGEKFAGPRESMRLWMSIWEYAQLNKRLFFFNDFPILKISPHQLLHYWLVVNNIKCYPLYDKNFKLKDFNNSLCIRGLKIPDIKQVLLKDLDKLKKDNVELAKSIENFFELLSSQKYIMSRGAVDIVKNHLSYKLGQAMIKCKNLDYLMLVFRLLKIGILHKKLSEIQDLKMYHDYYESQKIKRYFSYSLGKILINAHKNWYKGGYIKFWFDLYKLKKEYKNKGKK
;
A
#
# COMPACT_ATOMS: atom_id res chain seq x y z
N MET A 1 -39.82 -2.70 10.95
CA MET A 1 -40.70 -3.89 10.90
C MET A 1 -40.19 -4.96 9.95
N ASN A 2 -39.54 -4.60 8.84
CA ASN A 2 -38.74 -5.52 8.00
C ASN A 2 -37.59 -6.24 8.75
N ASP A 3 -37.49 -6.01 10.07
CA ASP A 3 -36.41 -6.42 10.96
C ASP A 3 -36.91 -7.22 12.17
N MET A 4 -37.95 -8.04 12.03
CA MET A 4 -38.43 -8.95 13.09
C MET A 4 -38.88 -10.29 12.47
N LEU A 5 -38.95 -11.36 13.26
CA LEU A 5 -39.37 -12.67 12.76
C LEU A 5 -40.90 -12.71 12.67
N ASN A 6 -41.43 -12.95 11.46
CA ASN A 6 -42.85 -13.17 11.26
C ASN A 6 -43.21 -14.64 11.60
N VAL A 7 -44.06 -14.83 12.60
CA VAL A 7 -44.53 -16.16 13.06
C VAL A 7 -45.95 -16.48 12.59
N ALA A 8 -46.62 -15.57 11.88
CA ALA A 8 -47.92 -15.85 11.27
C ALA A 8 -47.82 -16.79 10.06
N SER A 9 -46.61 -17.16 9.61
CA SER A 9 -46.39 -17.95 8.40
C SER A 9 -46.91 -19.38 8.44
N LYS A 10 -47.42 -19.82 9.59
CA LYS A 10 -48.06 -21.14 9.76
C LYS A 10 -49.41 -21.03 10.46
N ALA A 11 -49.95 -19.82 10.54
CA ALA A 11 -51.20 -19.60 11.24
C ALA A 11 -52.38 -20.21 10.48
N ILE A 12 -53.28 -20.85 11.23
CA ILE A 12 -54.54 -21.38 10.71
C ILE A 12 -55.63 -20.36 11.04
N ILE A 13 -56.42 -19.99 10.05
CA ILE A 13 -57.48 -19.01 10.20
C ILE A 13 -58.84 -19.70 10.11
N LYS A 14 -59.70 -19.43 11.09
CA LYS A 14 -61.12 -19.80 11.11
C LYS A 14 -61.97 -18.54 11.12
N SER A 15 -63.10 -18.53 10.39
CA SER A 15 -64.04 -17.42 10.40
C SER A 15 -65.47 -17.88 10.63
N SER A 16 -66.37 -16.93 10.90
CA SER A 16 -67.82 -17.12 11.01
C SER A 16 -68.47 -17.77 9.78
N SER A 17 -67.88 -17.60 8.58
CA SER A 17 -68.34 -18.21 7.33
C SER A 17 -67.90 -19.67 7.12
N ASN A 18 -67.44 -20.40 8.16
CA ASN A 18 -67.05 -21.82 8.15
C ASN A 18 -65.97 -22.24 7.12
N LYS A 19 -65.14 -21.31 6.62
CA LYS A 19 -64.00 -21.63 5.75
C LYS A 19 -62.71 -21.62 6.57
N THR A 20 -61.94 -22.72 6.49
CA THR A 20 -60.55 -22.75 6.99
C THR A 20 -59.65 -22.26 5.87
N GLN A 21 -58.92 -21.17 6.08
CA GLN A 21 -58.06 -20.54 5.07
C GLN A 21 -56.62 -20.44 5.59
N SER A 22 -55.64 -20.48 4.68
CA SER A 22 -54.24 -20.26 5.04
C SER A 22 -53.95 -18.75 5.17
N TYR A 23 -52.95 -18.38 5.96
CA TYR A 23 -52.61 -16.97 6.22
C TYR A 23 -52.20 -16.16 4.98
N GLU A 24 -51.82 -16.81 3.87
CA GLU A 24 -51.42 -16.17 2.60
C GLU A 24 -52.61 -15.81 1.70
N GLU A 25 -53.79 -16.40 1.94
CA GLU A 25 -54.96 -16.25 1.05
C GLU A 25 -55.83 -15.03 1.38
N GLY A 26 -55.55 -14.33 2.48
CA GLY A 26 -56.42 -13.28 3.00
C GLY A 26 -57.75 -13.83 3.55
N ILE A 27 -58.48 -13.01 4.30
CA ILE A 27 -59.80 -13.34 4.82
C ILE A 27 -60.84 -12.46 4.13
N LEU A 28 -61.96 -13.07 3.75
CA LEU A 28 -63.20 -12.38 3.39
C LEU A 28 -64.36 -13.18 4.02
N THR A 29 -65.05 -12.59 5.00
CA THR A 29 -66.29 -13.18 5.54
C THR A 29 -67.48 -12.89 4.62
N GLU A 30 -68.60 -13.59 4.80
CA GLU A 30 -69.85 -13.19 4.14
C GLU A 30 -70.42 -11.93 4.84
N VAL A 31 -71.45 -11.31 4.24
CA VAL A 31 -72.19 -10.24 4.91
C VAL A 31 -73.08 -10.90 5.96
N GLU A 32 -72.73 -10.72 7.23
CA GLU A 32 -73.39 -11.38 8.36
C GLU A 32 -73.44 -10.48 9.60
N GLU A 33 -74.24 -10.87 10.58
CA GLU A 33 -74.33 -10.18 11.85
C GLU A 33 -73.17 -10.60 12.75
N SER A 34 -72.35 -9.62 13.17
CA SER A 34 -71.16 -9.78 13.99
C SER A 34 -70.07 -10.71 13.41
N PRO A 35 -69.51 -10.41 12.23
CA PRO A 35 -68.48 -11.23 11.60
C PRO A 35 -67.23 -11.32 12.48
N TRP A 36 -66.60 -12.49 12.51
CA TRP A 36 -65.37 -12.72 13.27
C TRP A 36 -64.39 -13.64 12.56
N CYS A 37 -63.11 -13.50 12.89
CA CYS A 37 -62.07 -14.47 12.57
C CYS A 37 -61.17 -14.77 13.77
N LEU A 38 -60.68 -16.00 13.83
CA LEU A 38 -59.78 -16.53 14.83
C LEU A 38 -58.55 -17.10 14.13
N ILE A 39 -57.39 -16.60 14.53
CA ILE A 39 -56.09 -16.95 13.97
C ILE A 39 -55.34 -17.73 15.05
N ASP A 40 -55.07 -19.01 14.80
CA ASP A 40 -54.25 -19.86 15.66
C ASP A 40 -52.83 -19.91 15.11
N LEU A 41 -51.87 -19.34 15.85
CA LEU A 41 -50.44 -19.38 15.53
C LEU A 41 -49.82 -20.77 15.71
N GLY A 42 -50.60 -21.76 16.17
CA GLY A 42 -50.19 -23.14 16.41
C GLY A 42 -49.53 -23.36 17.77
N ARG A 43 -48.90 -22.32 18.34
CA ARG A 43 -48.28 -22.34 19.67
C ARG A 43 -48.23 -20.95 20.30
N ILE A 44 -47.71 -20.86 21.52
CA ILE A 44 -47.58 -19.59 22.27
C ILE A 44 -46.30 -18.86 21.86
N PHE A 45 -46.42 -17.59 21.48
CA PHE A 45 -45.32 -16.68 21.15
C PHE A 45 -45.32 -15.43 22.03
N PRO A 46 -44.13 -14.89 22.40
CA PRO A 46 -44.00 -13.58 23.04
C PRO A 46 -44.09 -12.47 21.98
N CYS A 47 -45.30 -12.21 21.48
CA CYS A 47 -45.53 -11.30 20.35
C CYS A 47 -45.22 -9.85 20.71
N LYS A 48 -44.42 -9.16 19.88
CA LYS A 48 -44.14 -7.73 20.06
C LYS A 48 -45.17 -6.85 19.37
N CYS A 49 -45.50 -7.16 18.13
CA CYS A 49 -46.51 -6.40 17.41
C CYS A 49 -47.21 -7.26 16.36
N ILE A 50 -48.45 -6.90 16.06
CA ILE A 50 -49.26 -7.51 15.02
C ILE A 50 -49.56 -6.44 13.98
N LYS A 51 -49.37 -6.79 12.72
CA LYS A 51 -49.68 -5.93 11.59
C LYS A 51 -50.71 -6.61 10.70
N PHE A 52 -51.80 -5.91 10.45
CA PHE A 52 -52.79 -6.32 9.46
C PHE A 52 -52.60 -5.50 8.19
N TYR A 53 -52.84 -6.12 7.04
CA TYR A 53 -52.81 -5.46 5.74
C TYR A 53 -54.22 -5.42 5.18
N ASN A 54 -54.66 -4.23 4.80
CA ASN A 54 -56.00 -3.98 4.24
C ASN A 54 -57.13 -4.49 5.14
N LEU A 55 -56.99 -4.30 6.46
CA LEU A 55 -58.07 -4.64 7.39
C LEU A 55 -59.22 -3.64 7.19
N GLN A 56 -60.31 -4.09 6.58
CA GLN A 56 -61.47 -3.25 6.30
C GLN A 56 -62.77 -3.97 6.70
N ILE A 57 -63.78 -3.16 6.99
CA ILE A 57 -65.15 -3.60 7.18
C ILE A 57 -65.94 -3.04 6.00
N LEU A 58 -66.46 -3.92 5.16
CA LEU A 58 -67.30 -3.53 4.02
C LEU A 58 -68.76 -3.49 4.50
N HIS A 59 -69.32 -2.29 4.62
CA HIS A 59 -70.73 -2.06 4.94
C HIS A 59 -71.24 -0.73 4.35
N ASN A 60 -72.56 -0.62 4.13
CA ASN A 60 -73.20 0.55 3.50
C ASN A 60 -73.62 1.67 4.48
N GLN A 61 -73.47 1.49 5.80
CA GLN A 61 -73.81 2.50 6.82
C GLN A 61 -72.88 2.41 8.05
N GLU A 62 -72.41 3.59 8.51
CA GLU A 62 -71.56 3.93 9.68
C GLU A 62 -70.14 3.31 9.81
N GLU A 63 -69.20 4.09 10.39
CA GLU A 63 -67.78 3.75 10.62
C GLU A 63 -67.63 2.70 11.75
N LEU A 64 -67.90 1.42 11.44
CA LEU A 64 -67.60 0.31 12.36
C LEU A 64 -66.07 0.15 12.54
N GLN A 65 -65.61 -0.11 13.76
CA GLN A 65 -64.21 -0.43 14.07
C GLN A 65 -64.08 -1.92 14.47
N PRO A 66 -63.06 -2.64 13.98
CA PRO A 66 -62.82 -4.03 14.38
C PRO A 66 -62.22 -4.09 15.79
N LYS A 67 -62.77 -4.97 16.63
CA LYS A 67 -62.22 -5.35 17.93
C LYS A 67 -61.18 -6.44 17.73
N ILE A 68 -59.95 -6.21 18.19
CA ILE A 68 -58.85 -7.18 18.10
C ILE A 68 -58.46 -7.61 19.50
N GLU A 69 -58.48 -8.92 19.72
CA GLU A 69 -58.18 -9.55 21.00
C GLU A 69 -57.12 -10.63 20.81
N ILE A 70 -56.31 -10.84 21.84
CA ILE A 70 -55.31 -11.91 21.86
C ILE A 70 -55.49 -12.80 23.08
N SER A 71 -55.12 -14.07 22.96
CA SER A 71 -55.19 -15.06 24.03
C SER A 71 -54.12 -16.13 23.88
N SER A 72 -53.67 -16.72 25.00
CA SER A 72 -52.85 -17.93 24.99
C SER A 72 -53.66 -19.22 25.11
N ASP A 73 -54.89 -19.16 25.63
CA ASP A 73 -55.67 -20.35 26.05
C ASP A 73 -57.15 -20.33 25.62
N GLN A 74 -57.58 -19.30 24.91
CA GLN A 74 -58.96 -18.99 24.50
C GLN A 74 -59.94 -18.67 25.64
N LYS A 75 -59.49 -18.63 26.90
CA LYS A 75 -60.31 -18.29 28.06
C LYS A 75 -60.13 -16.82 28.42
N ASP A 76 -58.86 -16.41 28.56
CA ASP A 76 -58.50 -15.04 28.90
C ASP A 76 -58.15 -14.27 27.63
N TRP A 77 -58.89 -13.19 27.37
CA TRP A 77 -58.73 -12.35 26.18
C TRP A 77 -58.29 -10.94 26.56
N LEU A 78 -57.21 -10.47 25.93
CA LEU A 78 -56.72 -9.10 26.05
C LEU A 78 -57.04 -8.33 24.77
N GLU A 79 -57.80 -7.25 24.90
CA GLU A 79 -58.10 -6.34 23.79
C GLU A 79 -56.91 -5.42 23.48
N LEU A 80 -56.56 -5.29 22.21
CA LEU A 80 -55.43 -4.49 21.74
C LEU A 80 -55.87 -3.10 21.27
N SER A 81 -55.19 -2.06 21.77
CA SER A 81 -55.34 -0.69 21.29
C SER A 81 -54.33 -0.35 20.17
N LYS A 82 -54.73 0.48 19.21
CA LYS A 82 -53.84 0.98 18.14
C LYS A 82 -52.68 1.79 18.73
N GLN A 83 -51.48 1.61 18.16
CA GLN A 83 -50.24 2.21 18.70
C GLN A 83 -50.08 3.71 18.35
N ASN A 84 -50.74 4.18 17.28
CA ASN A 84 -50.74 5.58 16.83
C ASN A 84 -51.86 5.81 15.80
N GLU A 85 -52.61 6.91 15.86
CA GLU A 85 -53.66 7.23 14.87
C GLU A 85 -53.10 7.40 13.44
N ASN A 86 -51.82 7.73 13.32
CA ASN A 86 -51.13 7.95 12.03
C ASN A 86 -50.60 6.67 11.35
N VAL A 87 -50.64 5.51 12.02
CA VAL A 87 -50.15 4.24 11.46
C VAL A 87 -51.34 3.28 11.33
N LYS A 88 -51.83 3.10 10.10
CA LYS A 88 -52.95 2.17 9.83
C LYS A 88 -52.51 0.72 10.16
N ASP A 89 -53.31 0.05 10.98
CA ASP A 89 -53.36 -1.40 11.19
C ASP A 89 -52.15 -2.09 11.89
N ILE A 90 -51.51 -1.39 12.83
CA ILE A 90 -50.40 -1.95 13.65
C ILE A 90 -50.71 -1.85 15.13
N TYR A 91 -50.60 -2.98 15.82
CA TYR A 91 -50.95 -3.16 17.23
C TYR A 91 -49.72 -3.60 18.03
N ASP A 92 -49.45 -2.89 19.12
CA ASP A 92 -48.42 -3.29 20.09
C ASP A 92 -48.96 -4.38 20.99
N VAL A 93 -48.17 -5.42 21.18
CA VAL A 93 -48.51 -6.56 22.04
C VAL A 93 -47.57 -6.64 23.25
N GLN A 94 -46.51 -5.82 23.30
CA GLN A 94 -45.59 -5.71 24.45
C GLN A 94 -45.07 -7.06 24.99
N LYS A 95 -44.82 -8.04 24.10
CA LYS A 95 -44.39 -9.41 24.43
C LYS A 95 -45.44 -10.24 25.19
N HIS A 96 -46.73 -9.89 25.14
CA HIS A 96 -47.78 -10.71 25.74
C HIS A 96 -47.79 -12.12 25.11
N PRO A 97 -47.82 -13.21 25.92
CA PRO A 97 -47.99 -14.56 25.42
C PRO A 97 -49.24 -14.67 24.55
N THR A 98 -49.05 -15.05 23.29
CA THR A 98 -50.12 -15.04 22.28
C THR A 98 -50.06 -16.32 21.46
N ARG A 99 -51.17 -17.05 21.40
CA ARG A 99 -51.40 -18.15 20.46
C ARG A 99 -52.55 -17.84 19.52
N TYR A 100 -53.61 -17.26 20.08
CA TYR A 100 -54.84 -16.95 19.38
C TYR A 100 -54.97 -15.44 19.20
N ILE A 101 -55.34 -15.01 18.00
CA ILE A 101 -55.70 -13.63 17.68
C ILE A 101 -57.13 -13.66 17.14
N LYS A 102 -58.04 -12.94 17.79
CA LYS A 102 -59.43 -12.84 17.40
C LYS A 102 -59.73 -11.44 16.89
N ILE A 103 -60.37 -11.36 15.74
CA ILE A 103 -60.91 -10.12 15.18
C ILE A 103 -62.42 -10.26 15.15
N SER A 104 -63.15 -9.29 15.69
CA SER A 104 -64.62 -9.30 15.69
C SER A 104 -65.17 -7.91 15.40
N VAL A 105 -66.35 -7.83 14.81
CA VAL A 105 -67.03 -6.57 14.52
C VAL A 105 -68.40 -6.60 15.21
N ASN A 106 -68.78 -5.50 15.87
CA ASN A 106 -70.11 -5.37 16.46
C ASN A 106 -71.06 -4.68 15.47
N GLY A 107 -71.81 -5.46 14.70
CA GLY A 107 -72.75 -4.96 13.68
C GLY A 107 -72.86 -5.89 12.48
N CYS A 108 -73.75 -5.55 11.53
CA CYS A 108 -73.84 -6.28 10.26
C CYS A 108 -72.75 -5.79 9.29
N GLY A 109 -72.06 -6.69 8.60
CA GLY A 109 -71.01 -6.32 7.65
C GLY A 109 -70.16 -7.49 7.19
N CYS A 110 -69.11 -7.17 6.43
CA CYS A 110 -68.14 -8.14 5.94
C CYS A 110 -66.72 -7.72 6.38
N LEU A 111 -65.98 -8.63 7.02
CA LEU A 111 -64.59 -8.43 7.44
C LEU A 111 -63.65 -8.89 6.33
N THR A 112 -62.74 -8.01 5.92
CA THR A 112 -61.69 -8.34 4.95
C THR A 112 -60.30 -7.97 5.46
N LEU A 113 -59.32 -8.85 5.24
CA LEU A 113 -57.90 -8.57 5.40
C LEU A 113 -57.09 -9.33 4.35
N SER A 114 -56.06 -8.72 3.76
CA SER A 114 -55.28 -9.39 2.73
C SER A 114 -54.09 -10.18 3.27
N LYS A 115 -53.55 -9.79 4.43
CA LYS A 115 -52.40 -10.45 5.06
C LYS A 115 -52.33 -10.08 6.54
N ILE A 116 -51.83 -11.01 7.35
CA ILE A 116 -51.40 -10.75 8.72
C ILE A 116 -49.91 -11.06 8.87
N GLU A 117 -49.21 -10.20 9.61
CA GLU A 117 -47.85 -10.45 10.07
C GLU A 117 -47.81 -10.31 11.59
N VAL A 118 -47.21 -11.30 12.25
CA VAL A 118 -47.09 -11.34 13.71
C VAL A 118 -45.62 -11.40 14.04
N PHE A 119 -45.10 -10.39 14.72
CA PHE A 119 -43.66 -10.21 14.88
C PHE A 119 -43.17 -10.56 16.28
N VAL A 120 -42.08 -11.33 16.34
CA VAL A 120 -41.29 -11.61 17.54
C VAL A 120 -39.86 -11.10 17.37
N ALA A 121 -39.25 -10.64 18.46
CA ALA A 121 -37.86 -10.14 18.47
C ALA A 121 -37.27 -10.23 19.89
N ASP A 122 -35.97 -9.91 20.00
CA ASP A 122 -35.15 -10.09 21.21
C ASP A 122 -35.06 -11.58 21.61
N LEU A 123 -34.74 -12.43 20.64
CA LEU A 123 -34.63 -13.88 20.84
C LEU A 123 -33.19 -14.34 20.98
N ILE A 124 -32.96 -15.36 21.80
CA ILE A 124 -31.78 -16.22 21.77
C ILE A 124 -32.21 -17.61 21.36
N ILE A 125 -31.75 -18.07 20.19
CA ILE A 125 -32.19 -19.32 19.58
C ILE A 125 -31.06 -20.36 19.59
N SER A 126 -31.28 -21.50 20.26
CA SER A 126 -30.39 -22.66 20.14
C SER A 126 -30.80 -23.52 18.93
N ALA A 127 -29.95 -23.64 17.92
CA ALA A 127 -30.31 -24.31 16.66
C ALA A 127 -29.13 -25.10 16.04
N ARG A 128 -28.36 -25.79 16.89
CA ARG A 128 -27.21 -26.58 16.45
C ARG A 128 -27.63 -27.94 15.88
N GLU A 129 -26.87 -28.43 14.90
CA GLU A 129 -27.13 -29.72 14.25
C GLU A 129 -26.15 -30.84 14.63
N ASP A 130 -25.10 -30.57 15.42
CA ASP A 130 -24.09 -31.56 15.81
C ASP A 130 -24.53 -32.44 16.99
N ALA A 131 -23.63 -33.23 17.59
CA ALA A 131 -23.99 -34.22 18.61
C ALA A 131 -24.59 -33.62 19.90
N LEU A 132 -25.30 -34.46 20.68
CA LEU A 132 -26.08 -34.10 21.89
C LEU A 132 -25.36 -33.11 22.82
N GLY A 133 -24.11 -33.40 23.20
CA GLY A 133 -23.36 -32.57 24.14
C GLY A 133 -23.17 -31.12 23.67
N SER A 134 -22.90 -30.91 22.38
CA SER A 134 -22.80 -29.55 21.80
C SER A 134 -24.14 -28.85 21.78
N ARG A 135 -25.22 -29.56 21.41
CA ARG A 135 -26.57 -29.01 21.35
C ARG A 135 -27.03 -28.58 22.74
N MET A 136 -26.94 -29.47 23.73
CA MET A 136 -27.37 -29.18 25.10
C MET A 136 -26.53 -28.09 25.75
N TYR A 137 -25.21 -28.03 25.47
CA TYR A 137 -24.39 -26.94 25.95
C TYR A 137 -24.84 -25.59 25.38
N ALA A 138 -25.06 -25.49 24.06
CA ALA A 138 -25.58 -24.26 23.44
C ALA A 138 -27.00 -23.94 23.92
N PHE A 139 -27.82 -24.96 24.16
CA PHE A 139 -29.19 -24.85 24.66
C PHE A 139 -29.24 -24.14 26.01
N VAL A 140 -28.57 -24.72 27.01
CA VAL A 140 -28.56 -24.17 28.36
C VAL A 140 -27.81 -22.84 28.40
N ASN A 141 -26.71 -22.69 27.65
CA ASN A 141 -26.01 -21.41 27.53
C ASN A 141 -26.90 -20.32 26.92
N GLY A 142 -27.71 -20.66 25.92
CA GLY A 142 -28.71 -19.78 25.34
C GLY A 142 -29.74 -19.31 26.37
N MET A 143 -30.21 -20.22 27.23
CA MET A 143 -31.11 -19.89 28.34
C MET A 143 -30.46 -18.92 29.33
N VAL A 144 -29.20 -19.17 29.72
CA VAL A 144 -28.44 -18.29 30.62
C VAL A 144 -28.29 -16.88 30.03
N ILE A 145 -27.88 -16.79 28.76
CA ILE A 145 -27.71 -15.50 28.08
C ILE A 145 -29.05 -14.76 28.00
N ALA A 146 -30.11 -15.45 27.54
CA ALA A 146 -31.45 -14.88 27.41
C ALA A 146 -31.93 -14.29 28.75
N ARG A 147 -31.83 -15.06 29.83
CA ARG A 147 -32.18 -14.62 31.19
C ARG A 147 -31.36 -13.42 31.63
N LYS A 148 -30.04 -13.40 31.36
CA LYS A 148 -29.15 -12.32 31.78
C LYS A 148 -29.42 -10.99 31.08
N ILE A 149 -29.84 -11.03 29.81
CA ILE A 149 -30.11 -9.82 29.03
C ILE A 149 -31.61 -9.50 28.89
N GLY A 150 -32.50 -10.30 29.48
CA GLY A 150 -33.95 -10.09 29.38
C GLY A 150 -34.52 -10.37 27.99
N PHE A 151 -33.89 -11.28 27.25
CA PHE A 151 -34.35 -11.76 25.95
C PHE A 151 -35.14 -13.06 26.14
N ASP A 152 -35.95 -13.42 25.14
CA ASP A 152 -36.72 -14.67 25.16
C ASP A 152 -35.87 -15.81 24.61
N PHE A 153 -35.92 -16.97 25.28
CA PHE A 153 -35.22 -18.16 24.83
C PHE A 153 -36.12 -19.01 23.92
N GLY A 154 -35.53 -19.53 22.85
CA GLY A 154 -36.15 -20.56 22.03
C GLY A 154 -35.11 -21.52 21.44
N TYR A 155 -35.59 -22.57 20.79
CA TYR A 155 -34.72 -23.54 20.14
C TYR A 155 -35.29 -24.07 18.83
N VAL A 156 -34.44 -24.64 17.99
CA VAL A 156 -34.81 -25.46 16.82
C VAL A 156 -34.13 -26.80 17.02
N TRP A 157 -34.90 -27.89 17.01
CA TRP A 157 -34.43 -29.24 17.27
C TRP A 157 -34.66 -30.14 16.07
N LYS A 158 -33.59 -30.70 15.51
CA LYS A 158 -33.64 -31.60 14.37
C LYS A 158 -33.20 -33.00 14.78
N GLU A 159 -34.10 -33.96 14.72
CA GLU A 159 -33.80 -35.38 14.99
C GLU A 159 -32.72 -35.93 14.03
N ILE A 160 -32.01 -36.96 14.47
CA ILE A 160 -31.03 -37.70 13.67
C ILE A 160 -31.43 -39.18 13.71
N ASN A 161 -32.10 -39.62 12.64
CA ASN A 161 -32.72 -40.96 12.57
C ASN A 161 -31.76 -42.06 12.11
N HIS A 162 -30.60 -41.71 11.55
CA HIS A 162 -29.61 -42.66 11.08
C HIS A 162 -28.20 -42.20 11.41
N ASP A 163 -27.45 -43.03 12.13
CA ASP A 163 -26.01 -42.87 12.28
C ASP A 163 -25.25 -43.99 11.56
N PHE A 164 -24.58 -43.62 10.46
CA PHE A 164 -23.74 -44.53 9.67
C PHE A 164 -22.49 -45.02 10.42
N GLN A 165 -22.17 -44.45 11.59
CA GLN A 165 -21.00 -44.80 12.39
C GLN A 165 -21.32 -45.77 13.54
N LYS A 166 -22.61 -46.03 13.80
CA LYS A 166 -23.05 -46.94 14.86
C LYS A 166 -22.72 -48.39 14.48
N ASN A 167 -22.02 -49.08 15.37
CA ASN A 167 -21.87 -50.53 15.38
C ASN A 167 -21.80 -51.01 16.85
N ASP A 168 -21.60 -52.31 17.09
CA ASP A 168 -21.57 -52.87 18.45
C ASP A 168 -20.42 -52.31 19.34
N ASP A 169 -19.44 -51.62 18.73
CA ASP A 169 -18.24 -51.09 19.38
C ASP A 169 -18.18 -49.55 19.44
N LEU A 170 -19.07 -48.83 18.76
CA LEU A 170 -19.12 -47.36 18.71
C LEU A 170 -20.49 -46.84 19.14
N ALA A 171 -20.49 -45.93 20.11
CA ALA A 171 -21.70 -45.22 20.51
C ALA A 171 -22.14 -44.29 19.36
N GLY A 172 -23.39 -44.43 18.93
CA GLY A 172 -23.90 -43.65 17.81
C GLY A 172 -24.20 -42.18 18.17
N MET A 173 -24.54 -41.40 17.14
CA MET A 173 -24.91 -39.98 17.20
C MET A 173 -26.40 -39.73 16.89
N GLU A 174 -27.22 -40.79 16.89
CA GLU A 174 -28.68 -40.68 16.75
C GLU A 174 -29.24 -39.74 17.83
N LEU A 175 -30.25 -38.96 17.46
CA LEU A 175 -30.90 -38.00 18.33
C LEU A 175 -32.40 -38.12 18.18
N ASP A 176 -33.06 -38.29 19.32
CA ASP A 176 -34.50 -38.47 19.41
C ASP A 176 -35.23 -37.18 18.99
N SER A 177 -36.51 -37.32 18.65
CA SER A 177 -37.40 -36.20 18.36
C SER A 177 -37.57 -35.29 19.59
N GLU A 178 -38.03 -34.06 19.39
CA GLU A 178 -38.18 -33.12 20.51
C GLU A 178 -39.21 -33.59 21.54
N GLU A 179 -40.23 -34.33 21.11
CA GLU A 179 -41.30 -34.90 21.96
C GLU A 179 -40.78 -36.00 22.90
N LEU A 180 -39.70 -36.68 22.53
CA LEU A 180 -39.04 -37.67 23.37
C LEU A 180 -38.07 -37.05 24.35
N ILE A 181 -37.75 -35.75 24.22
CA ILE A 181 -36.76 -35.06 25.05
C ILE A 181 -37.43 -34.06 25.99
N PHE A 182 -38.35 -33.24 25.48
CA PHE A 182 -38.98 -32.15 26.21
C PHE A 182 -40.45 -32.47 26.48
N SER A 183 -41.01 -31.90 27.55
CA SER A 183 -42.44 -31.99 27.82
C SER A 183 -43.24 -31.22 26.76
N LYS A 184 -44.52 -31.57 26.59
CA LYS A 184 -45.42 -30.88 25.67
C LYS A 184 -45.50 -29.38 25.96
N ASP A 185 -45.61 -29.00 27.22
CA ASP A 185 -45.70 -27.60 27.66
C ASP A 185 -44.41 -26.83 27.34
N PHE A 186 -43.26 -27.48 27.47
CA PHE A 186 -41.97 -26.87 27.13
C PHE A 186 -41.83 -26.64 25.63
N ILE A 187 -42.23 -27.61 24.81
CA ILE A 187 -42.24 -27.52 23.34
C ILE A 187 -43.13 -26.37 22.88
N GLU A 188 -44.37 -26.31 23.37
CA GLU A 188 -45.34 -25.26 22.99
C GLU A 188 -44.78 -23.85 23.28
N LYS A 189 -44.03 -23.70 24.38
CA LYS A 189 -43.47 -22.43 24.80
C LYS A 189 -42.18 -22.03 24.07
N HIS A 190 -41.27 -22.97 23.79
CA HIS A 190 -39.90 -22.64 23.37
C HIS A 190 -39.49 -23.13 21.97
N SER A 191 -40.25 -24.03 21.33
CA SER A 191 -39.85 -24.62 20.04
C SER A 191 -40.13 -23.71 18.84
N TYR A 192 -39.09 -23.31 18.11
CA TYR A 192 -39.17 -22.60 16.84
C TYR A 192 -39.03 -23.54 15.64
N ASN A 193 -39.31 -24.83 15.82
CA ASN A 193 -39.24 -25.81 14.75
C ASN A 193 -40.12 -25.44 13.55
N GLY A 194 -39.47 -25.36 12.39
CA GLY A 194 -40.09 -24.95 11.13
C GLY A 194 -40.44 -23.46 11.02
N TYR A 195 -40.09 -22.61 11.99
CA TYR A 195 -40.09 -21.15 11.86
C TYR A 195 -38.70 -20.60 11.55
N LEU A 196 -37.66 -21.27 12.05
CA LEU A 196 -36.26 -20.95 11.83
C LEU A 196 -35.50 -22.19 11.37
N ASN A 197 -34.44 -21.98 10.59
CA ASN A 197 -33.57 -23.06 10.16
C ASN A 197 -32.55 -23.42 11.24
N CYS A 198 -32.22 -24.71 11.31
CA CYS A 198 -31.04 -25.20 12.00
C CYS A 198 -29.75 -24.76 11.30
N GLY A 199 -28.61 -24.86 11.99
CA GLY A 199 -27.29 -24.57 11.41
C GLY A 199 -26.97 -23.08 11.29
N GLY A 200 -27.63 -22.22 12.07
CA GLY A 200 -27.28 -20.81 12.19
C GLY A 200 -25.78 -20.62 12.44
N GLY A 201 -25.12 -19.77 11.64
CA GLY A 201 -23.67 -19.57 11.72
C GLY A 201 -23.20 -19.23 13.14
N LEU A 202 -22.04 -19.78 13.54
CA LEU A 202 -21.41 -19.48 14.82
C LEU A 202 -21.22 -17.96 14.96
N PHE A 203 -22.05 -17.34 15.79
CA PHE A 203 -21.89 -15.93 16.13
C PHE A 203 -20.71 -15.77 17.07
N HIS A 204 -19.68 -15.05 16.62
CA HIS A 204 -18.56 -14.66 17.45
C HIS A 204 -18.79 -13.25 17.97
N PHE A 205 -18.80 -13.11 19.30
CA PHE A 205 -18.92 -11.81 19.96
C PHE A 205 -17.76 -10.89 19.55
N LYS A 206 -18.06 -9.73 18.97
CA LYS A 206 -17.06 -8.68 18.73
C LYS A 206 -16.58 -8.07 20.04
N ASP A 207 -17.50 -7.83 20.96
CA ASP A 207 -17.24 -7.39 22.33
C ASP A 207 -17.54 -8.51 23.31
N ARG A 208 -16.59 -8.82 24.20
CA ARG A 208 -16.75 -9.83 25.24
C ARG A 208 -17.55 -9.32 26.44
N ASN A 209 -18.49 -8.40 26.23
CA ASN A 209 -19.36 -7.88 27.28
C ASN A 209 -20.79 -8.36 27.03
N ILE A 210 -21.42 -9.07 27.96
CA ILE A 210 -22.75 -9.65 27.74
C ILE A 210 -23.85 -8.60 27.56
N GLN A 211 -23.72 -7.42 28.18
CA GLN A 211 -24.71 -6.34 28.05
C GLN A 211 -24.70 -5.69 26.67
N SER A 212 -23.59 -5.80 25.92
CA SER A 212 -23.51 -5.31 24.53
C SER A 212 -24.55 -5.95 23.61
N LEU A 213 -25.03 -7.16 23.94
CA LEU A 213 -26.03 -7.87 23.15
C LEU A 213 -27.41 -7.21 23.13
N LYS A 214 -27.66 -6.25 24.05
CA LYS A 214 -28.88 -5.45 24.04
C LYS A 214 -28.85 -4.34 22.98
N GLN A 215 -27.67 -4.03 22.43
CA GLN A 215 -27.50 -2.92 21.49
C GLN A 215 -27.86 -3.36 20.07
N LYS A 216 -28.66 -2.53 19.39
CA LYS A 216 -29.03 -2.73 17.98
C LYS A 216 -27.97 -2.12 17.04
N PRO A 217 -27.81 -2.64 15.81
CA PRO A 217 -28.53 -3.79 15.25
C PRO A 217 -28.01 -5.13 15.80
N TYR A 218 -28.94 -6.07 15.97
CA TYR A 218 -28.60 -7.46 16.31
C TYR A 218 -27.97 -8.19 15.11
N HIS A 219 -27.43 -9.38 15.33
CA HIS A 219 -26.87 -10.18 14.24
C HIS A 219 -27.94 -10.66 13.26
N ASN A 220 -29.05 -11.16 13.79
CA ASN A 220 -30.26 -11.36 13.02
C ASN A 220 -31.28 -10.33 13.49
N ASN A 221 -32.11 -9.89 12.56
CA ASN A 221 -33.19 -8.95 12.82
C ASN A 221 -34.07 -9.30 14.05
N TRP A 222 -34.30 -10.59 14.30
CA TRP A 222 -35.03 -11.11 15.45
C TRP A 222 -34.20 -11.37 16.72
N GLY A 223 -32.86 -11.35 16.65
CA GLY A 223 -31.97 -11.65 17.78
C GLY A 223 -30.69 -12.40 17.40
N TYR A 224 -30.30 -13.41 18.20
CA TYR A 224 -29.04 -14.14 18.04
C TYR A 224 -29.23 -15.66 18.09
N TYR A 225 -28.37 -16.39 17.39
CA TYR A 225 -28.18 -17.81 17.65
C TYR A 225 -27.30 -18.01 18.89
N ALA A 226 -27.62 -19.02 19.71
CA ALA A 226 -26.91 -19.32 20.93
C ALA A 226 -25.48 -19.83 20.65
N PRO A 227 -24.45 -19.25 21.28
CA PRO A 227 -23.06 -19.67 21.11
C PRO A 227 -22.71 -20.90 21.96
N LEU A 228 -21.55 -21.48 21.70
CA LEU A 228 -20.93 -22.50 22.55
C LEU A 228 -20.09 -21.84 23.65
N GLY A 229 -20.39 -22.09 24.93
CA GLY A 229 -19.57 -21.59 26.04
C GLY A 229 -19.93 -20.18 26.54
N TYR A 230 -19.45 -19.87 27.74
CA TYR A 230 -19.32 -18.49 28.20
C TYR A 230 -18.06 -17.88 27.58
N GLY A 231 -18.19 -16.71 26.95
CA GLY A 231 -17.09 -15.98 26.32
C GLY A 231 -17.08 -14.50 26.70
N PHE A 232 -17.69 -14.18 27.84
CA PHE A 232 -17.88 -12.82 28.32
C PHE A 232 -16.91 -12.55 29.47
N ASP A 233 -16.14 -11.48 29.36
CA ASP A 233 -15.17 -11.04 30.35
C ASP A 233 -15.87 -10.43 31.59
N ASP A 234 -17.12 -9.97 31.44
CA ASP A 234 -17.93 -9.37 32.50
C ASP A 234 -18.84 -10.37 33.23
N TYR A 235 -18.59 -11.67 33.07
CA TYR A 235 -19.39 -12.73 33.68
C TYR A 235 -18.52 -13.68 34.52
N GLU A 236 -18.60 -13.55 35.85
CA GLU A 236 -17.86 -14.40 36.79
C GLU A 236 -18.19 -15.89 36.60
N GLU A 237 -17.15 -16.71 36.47
CA GLU A 237 -17.26 -18.14 36.18
C GLU A 237 -18.12 -18.91 37.19
N LYS A 238 -17.97 -18.64 38.50
CA LYS A 238 -18.78 -19.29 39.55
C LYS A 238 -20.27 -18.96 39.40
N THR A 239 -20.58 -17.69 39.17
CA THR A 239 -21.95 -17.23 38.95
C THR A 239 -22.52 -17.85 37.68
N TYR A 240 -21.74 -17.90 36.59
CA TYR A 240 -22.16 -18.55 35.35
C TYR A 240 -22.49 -20.03 35.54
N HIS A 241 -21.63 -20.80 36.23
CA HIS A 241 -21.88 -22.23 36.49
C HIS A 241 -23.14 -22.44 37.34
N LYS A 242 -23.36 -21.58 38.35
CA LYS A 242 -24.59 -21.61 39.15
C LYS A 242 -25.81 -21.35 38.27
N GLU A 243 -25.82 -20.26 37.49
CA GLU A 243 -26.93 -19.92 36.60
C GLU A 243 -27.15 -20.99 35.51
N PHE A 244 -26.08 -21.62 35.00
CA PHE A 244 -26.16 -22.72 34.04
C PHE A 244 -26.88 -23.94 34.63
N LYS A 245 -26.51 -24.34 35.86
CA LYS A 245 -27.16 -25.43 36.58
C LYS A 245 -28.64 -25.12 36.87
N GLU A 246 -28.95 -23.90 37.27
CA GLU A 246 -30.33 -23.44 37.45
C GLU A 246 -31.11 -23.53 36.13
N CYS A 247 -30.58 -23.01 35.03
CA CYS A 247 -31.24 -23.09 33.72
C CYS A 247 -31.45 -24.52 33.25
N PHE A 248 -30.50 -25.43 33.47
CA PHE A 248 -30.68 -26.85 33.16
C PHE A 248 -31.84 -27.46 33.97
N SER A 249 -31.98 -27.11 35.26
CA SER A 249 -33.10 -27.58 36.10
C SER A 249 -34.46 -26.99 35.74
N MET A 250 -34.50 -25.90 34.95
CA MET A 250 -35.74 -25.29 34.43
C MET A 250 -36.24 -25.95 33.15
N ILE A 251 -35.42 -26.82 32.53
CA ILE A 251 -35.87 -27.57 31.36
C ILE A 251 -36.86 -28.62 31.85
N ASP A 252 -38.09 -28.52 31.36
CA ASP A 252 -39.11 -29.51 31.63
C ASP A 252 -38.98 -30.65 30.61
N PHE A 253 -38.31 -31.71 31.06
CA PHE A 253 -38.00 -32.88 30.25
C PHE A 253 -39.20 -33.82 30.12
N SER A 254 -39.23 -34.61 29.06
CA SER A 254 -40.19 -35.69 28.88
C SER A 254 -40.01 -36.78 29.96
N GLU A 255 -41.05 -37.60 30.19
CA GLU A 255 -40.97 -38.73 31.14
C GLU A 255 -39.78 -39.68 30.87
N PRO A 256 -39.48 -40.10 29.61
CA PRO A 256 -38.32 -40.94 29.32
C PRO A 256 -36.97 -40.35 29.74
N VAL A 257 -36.79 -39.03 29.64
CA VAL A 257 -35.55 -38.36 30.06
C VAL A 257 -35.51 -38.14 31.57
N GLN A 258 -36.65 -37.83 32.21
CA GLN A 258 -36.70 -37.75 33.67
C GLN A 258 -36.34 -39.08 34.34
N LEU A 259 -36.86 -40.20 33.82
CA LEU A 259 -36.53 -41.54 34.32
C LEU A 259 -35.05 -41.84 34.26
N ILE A 260 -34.39 -41.55 33.12
CA ILE A 260 -32.96 -41.84 32.96
C ILE A 260 -32.08 -40.94 33.84
N LEU A 261 -32.46 -39.67 34.05
CA LEU A 261 -31.78 -38.77 34.98
C LEU A 261 -31.93 -39.25 36.43
N ASN A 262 -33.10 -39.72 36.83
CA ASN A 262 -33.32 -40.28 38.17
C ASN A 262 -32.51 -41.56 38.41
N LEU A 263 -32.44 -42.44 37.41
CA LEU A 263 -31.62 -43.64 37.47
C LEU A 263 -30.12 -43.30 37.65
N SER A 264 -29.62 -42.26 36.98
CA SER A 264 -28.24 -41.81 37.17
C SER A 264 -27.93 -41.37 38.61
N ASN A 265 -28.90 -40.75 39.30
CA ASN A 265 -28.73 -40.37 40.72
C ASN A 265 -28.70 -41.59 41.64
N GLN A 266 -29.53 -42.61 41.35
CA GLN A 266 -29.56 -43.86 42.11
C GLN A 266 -28.23 -44.62 41.97
N ILE A 267 -27.75 -44.79 40.73
CA ILE A 267 -26.48 -45.47 40.44
C ILE A 267 -25.30 -44.72 41.05
N SER A 268 -25.27 -43.39 40.96
CA SER A 268 -24.21 -42.59 41.61
C SER A 268 -24.15 -42.84 43.13
N SER A 269 -25.31 -43.04 43.79
CA SER A 269 -25.37 -43.31 45.23
C SER A 269 -24.84 -44.70 45.57
N GLN A 270 -24.95 -45.67 44.65
CA GLN A 270 -24.44 -47.04 44.82
C GLN A 270 -22.93 -47.12 44.63
N ILE A 271 -22.36 -46.35 43.70
CA ILE A 271 -20.92 -46.33 43.42
C ILE A 271 -20.14 -45.59 44.53
N GLY A 272 -20.77 -44.61 45.19
CA GLY A 272 -20.10 -43.74 46.16
C GLY A 272 -19.20 -42.70 45.47
N ASP A 273 -18.11 -42.30 46.13
CA ASP A 273 -17.16 -41.33 45.57
C ASP A 273 -16.36 -41.94 44.41
N PHE A 274 -16.37 -41.28 43.25
CA PHE A 274 -15.65 -41.75 42.07
C PHE A 274 -15.02 -40.63 41.23
N ILE A 275 -14.08 -41.03 40.37
CA ILE A 275 -13.43 -40.22 39.36
C ILE A 275 -13.96 -40.60 37.98
N ALA A 276 -14.23 -39.60 37.13
CA ALA A 276 -14.67 -39.83 35.76
C ALA A 276 -13.53 -39.57 34.76
N LEU A 277 -13.31 -40.50 33.83
CA LEU A 277 -12.47 -40.29 32.65
C LEU A 277 -13.37 -40.34 31.41
N HIS A 278 -13.41 -39.26 30.63
CA HIS A 278 -14.20 -39.19 29.39
C HIS A 278 -13.29 -39.32 28.15
N LEU A 279 -13.17 -40.56 27.65
CA LEU A 279 -12.36 -40.94 26.50
C LEU A 279 -13.10 -40.67 25.19
N ARG A 280 -12.94 -39.46 24.67
CA ARG A 280 -13.46 -39.08 23.35
C ARG A 280 -12.50 -39.53 22.25
N GLY A 281 -12.99 -40.20 21.20
CA GLY A 281 -12.14 -40.54 20.07
C GLY A 281 -12.81 -41.27 18.90
N GLY A 282 -14.02 -41.80 19.09
CA GLY A 282 -14.74 -42.68 18.15
C GLY A 282 -14.61 -42.28 16.68
N ASP A 283 -15.45 -41.36 16.22
CA ASP A 283 -15.50 -40.88 14.82
C ASP A 283 -14.22 -40.18 14.32
N ILE A 284 -13.36 -39.69 15.22
CA ILE A 284 -12.13 -38.99 14.85
C ILE A 284 -11.03 -40.00 14.49
N ILE A 285 -11.01 -41.16 15.13
CA ILE A 285 -10.03 -42.21 14.89
C ILE A 285 -10.56 -43.24 13.88
N HIS A 286 -11.87 -43.50 13.91
CA HIS A 286 -12.53 -44.52 13.10
C HIS A 286 -13.32 -43.91 11.93
N GLY A 287 -13.62 -44.74 10.93
CA GLY A 287 -14.49 -44.37 9.81
C GLY A 287 -13.92 -43.29 8.88
N GLU A 288 -14.77 -42.72 8.03
CA GLU A 288 -14.37 -41.76 6.98
C GLU A 288 -13.91 -40.41 7.54
N ALA A 289 -14.40 -40.02 8.72
CA ALA A 289 -14.02 -38.78 9.38
C ALA A 289 -12.53 -38.78 9.78
N SER A 290 -11.97 -39.93 10.16
CA SER A 290 -10.54 -40.07 10.47
C SER A 290 -9.61 -39.67 9.32
N LYS A 291 -10.08 -39.71 8.07
CA LYS A 291 -9.28 -39.36 6.88
C LYS A 291 -9.06 -37.87 6.67
N ARG A 292 -9.71 -37.02 7.49
CA ARG A 292 -9.64 -35.55 7.35
C ARG A 292 -9.51 -34.81 8.69
N TYR A 293 -10.19 -35.29 9.74
CA TYR A 293 -10.37 -34.51 10.96
C TYR A 293 -9.30 -34.74 12.03
N GLN A 294 -8.43 -35.75 11.92
CA GLN A 294 -7.50 -36.15 12.99
C GLN A 294 -6.64 -34.99 13.54
N LYS A 295 -6.07 -34.14 12.67
CA LYS A 295 -5.28 -32.98 13.12
C LYS A 295 -6.15 -31.87 13.71
N ALA A 296 -7.23 -31.50 13.04
CA ALA A 296 -8.13 -30.45 13.52
C ALA A 296 -8.84 -30.82 14.82
N CYS A 297 -9.00 -32.12 15.08
CA CYS A 297 -9.58 -32.66 16.29
C CYS A 297 -8.53 -33.19 17.28
N TYR A 298 -7.24 -32.86 17.12
CA TYR A 298 -6.18 -33.28 18.04
C TYR A 298 -6.52 -33.00 19.52
N PHE A 299 -7.00 -31.79 19.81
CA PHE A 299 -7.43 -31.41 21.17
C PHE A 299 -8.78 -31.99 21.61
N LYS A 300 -9.52 -32.68 20.72
CA LYS A 300 -10.79 -33.35 21.05
C LYS A 300 -10.59 -34.80 21.46
N VAL A 301 -9.50 -35.45 21.03
CA VAL A 301 -9.26 -36.85 21.32
C VAL A 301 -8.55 -37.02 22.67
N PHE A 302 -8.93 -38.05 23.40
CA PHE A 302 -8.24 -38.50 24.61
C PHE A 302 -7.44 -39.78 24.26
N PRO A 303 -6.11 -39.68 24.09
CA PRO A 303 -5.27 -40.86 23.86
C PRO A 303 -5.36 -41.86 25.02
N VAL A 304 -5.59 -43.13 24.71
CA VAL A 304 -5.75 -44.19 25.72
C VAL A 304 -4.48 -44.36 26.56
N GLU A 305 -3.32 -44.10 25.97
CA GLU A 305 -2.01 -44.17 26.63
C GLU A 305 -1.87 -43.17 27.78
N LEU A 306 -2.49 -41.99 27.64
CA LEU A 306 -2.58 -40.99 28.71
C LEU A 306 -3.65 -41.38 29.73
N ALA A 307 -4.76 -41.96 29.28
CA ALA A 307 -5.82 -42.44 30.17
C ALA A 307 -5.27 -43.53 31.11
N LEU A 308 -4.46 -44.44 30.57
CA LEU A 308 -3.80 -45.49 31.33
C LEU A 308 -2.87 -44.94 32.42
N GLU A 309 -2.12 -43.88 32.14
CA GLU A 309 -1.24 -43.27 33.15
C GLU A 309 -2.06 -42.59 34.26
N ILE A 310 -3.13 -41.88 33.90
CA ILE A 310 -4.07 -41.29 34.88
C ILE A 310 -4.72 -42.38 35.74
N VAL A 311 -5.15 -43.49 35.14
CA VAL A 311 -5.73 -44.62 35.88
C VAL A 311 -4.73 -45.17 36.89
N LYS A 312 -3.46 -45.36 36.51
CA LYS A 312 -2.39 -45.78 37.44
C LYS A 312 -2.21 -44.78 38.59
N GLU A 313 -2.26 -43.48 38.30
CA GLU A 313 -2.15 -42.42 39.31
C GLU A 313 -3.32 -42.40 40.30
N GLU A 314 -4.56 -42.61 39.82
CA GLU A 314 -5.77 -42.54 40.64
C GLU A 314 -6.05 -43.84 41.42
N ILE A 315 -5.66 -45.01 40.90
CA ILE A 315 -5.74 -46.28 41.65
C ILE A 315 -4.98 -46.16 42.97
N ASN A 316 -3.84 -45.46 42.99
CA ASN A 316 -3.06 -45.25 44.21
C ASN A 316 -3.76 -44.38 45.28
N LYS A 317 -4.89 -43.75 44.95
CA LYS A 317 -5.65 -42.86 45.84
C LYS A 317 -6.93 -43.49 46.41
N ASN A 318 -7.16 -44.80 46.17
CA ASN A 318 -8.31 -45.56 46.67
C ASN A 318 -9.69 -44.97 46.32
N LEU A 319 -9.88 -44.53 45.07
CA LEU A 319 -11.16 -44.03 44.58
C LEU A 319 -11.68 -44.90 43.43
N ASN A 320 -13.00 -45.10 43.39
CA ASN A 320 -13.64 -45.76 42.24
C ASN A 320 -13.45 -44.93 40.97
N ILE A 321 -13.36 -45.60 39.82
CA ILE A 321 -13.18 -44.95 38.52
C ILE A 321 -14.29 -45.36 37.59
N VAL A 322 -14.93 -44.40 36.92
CA VAL A 322 -15.93 -44.65 35.88
C VAL A 322 -15.40 -44.13 34.55
N LEU A 323 -15.31 -45.01 33.57
CA LEU A 323 -14.86 -44.71 32.21
C LEU A 323 -16.07 -44.43 31.31
N PHE A 324 -16.06 -43.25 30.69
CA PHE A 324 -17.06 -42.78 29.74
C PHE A 324 -16.40 -42.60 28.37
N GLY A 325 -17.14 -42.73 27.29
CA GLY A 325 -16.59 -42.55 25.95
C GLY A 325 -17.47 -43.12 24.85
N ASP A 326 -17.11 -42.76 23.63
CA ASP A 326 -17.83 -43.16 22.42
C ASP A 326 -17.26 -44.41 21.74
N ASP A 327 -16.11 -44.90 22.19
CA ASP A 327 -15.47 -46.13 21.73
C ASP A 327 -15.62 -47.23 22.79
N LEU A 328 -16.72 -47.97 22.73
CA LEU A 328 -17.13 -48.94 23.75
C LEU A 328 -16.14 -50.11 23.84
N TYR A 329 -15.55 -50.53 22.72
CA TYR A 329 -14.49 -51.53 22.71
C TYR A 329 -13.26 -51.05 23.48
N LEU A 330 -12.83 -49.81 23.25
CA LEU A 330 -11.70 -49.22 23.96
C LEU A 330 -11.93 -49.18 25.47
N LEU A 331 -13.14 -48.80 25.90
CA LEU A 331 -13.49 -48.76 27.32
C LEU A 331 -13.39 -50.16 27.95
N ARG A 332 -13.94 -51.19 27.29
CA ARG A 332 -13.88 -52.59 27.74
C ARG A 332 -12.44 -53.08 27.90
N GLU A 333 -11.58 -52.84 26.91
CA GLU A 333 -10.20 -53.30 26.95
C GLU A 333 -9.35 -52.53 27.98
N LEU A 334 -9.53 -51.21 28.08
CA LEU A 334 -8.87 -50.41 29.12
C LEU A 334 -9.29 -50.87 30.52
N GLN A 335 -10.58 -51.15 30.73
CA GLN A 335 -11.08 -51.65 32.00
C GLN A 335 -10.46 -53.01 32.36
N LYS A 336 -10.49 -53.98 31.44
CA LYS A 336 -9.88 -55.31 31.65
C LYS A 336 -8.41 -55.20 32.03
N PHE A 337 -7.65 -54.39 31.29
CA PHE A 337 -6.24 -54.18 31.57
C PHE A 337 -6.04 -53.50 32.94
N SER A 338 -6.84 -52.48 33.24
CA SER A 338 -6.71 -51.71 34.48
C SER A 338 -7.07 -52.53 35.72
N LYS A 339 -8.04 -53.45 35.63
CA LYS A 339 -8.37 -54.39 36.71
C LYS A 339 -7.17 -55.25 37.13
N ASN A 340 -6.30 -55.63 36.19
CA ASN A 340 -5.08 -56.38 36.50
C ASN A 340 -4.00 -55.55 37.21
N LEU A 341 -4.12 -54.22 37.23
CA LEU A 341 -3.18 -53.33 37.93
C LEU A 341 -3.56 -53.08 39.39
N ILE A 342 -4.76 -53.50 39.81
CA ILE A 342 -5.30 -53.24 41.14
C ILE A 342 -4.74 -54.28 42.12
N ASN A 343 -4.00 -53.81 43.13
CA ASN A 343 -3.56 -54.65 44.25
C ASN A 343 -4.53 -54.63 45.44
N ASN A 344 -5.51 -53.70 45.45
CA ASN A 344 -6.51 -53.50 46.51
C ASN A 344 -7.93 -53.82 46.02
N PHE A 345 -8.55 -54.88 46.56
CA PHE A 345 -9.87 -55.36 46.13
C PHE A 345 -11.05 -54.39 46.41
N GLU A 346 -10.84 -53.28 47.13
CA GLU A 346 -11.88 -52.28 47.41
C GLU A 346 -12.12 -51.26 46.28
N ILE A 347 -11.20 -51.16 45.31
CA ILE A 347 -11.33 -50.20 44.19
C ILE A 347 -12.01 -50.89 43.00
N ASN A 348 -13.06 -50.25 42.48
CA ASN A 348 -13.74 -50.71 41.27
C ASN A 348 -13.51 -49.74 40.10
N ILE A 349 -13.25 -50.32 38.93
CA ILE A 349 -13.22 -49.60 37.65
C ILE A 349 -14.42 -50.05 36.84
N TYR A 350 -15.35 -49.13 36.60
CA TYR A 350 -16.58 -49.36 35.85
C TYR A 350 -16.48 -48.78 34.45
N ILE A 351 -17.09 -49.46 33.49
CA ILE A 351 -17.60 -48.81 32.28
C ILE A 351 -19.10 -48.55 32.46
N VAL A 352 -19.67 -47.62 31.70
CA VAL A 352 -21.10 -47.31 31.78
C VAL A 352 -21.98 -48.55 31.60
N ASP A 353 -21.60 -49.44 30.68
CA ASP A 353 -22.35 -50.67 30.38
C ASP A 353 -22.34 -51.70 31.53
N ASP A 354 -21.47 -51.57 32.56
CA ASP A 354 -21.55 -52.39 33.79
C ASP A 354 -22.67 -51.92 34.72
N LEU A 355 -23.08 -50.66 34.58
CA LEU A 355 -23.99 -49.98 35.49
C LEU A 355 -25.43 -49.97 34.97
N ILE A 356 -25.59 -50.10 33.65
CA ILE A 356 -26.89 -50.04 32.98
C ILE A 356 -26.86 -50.83 31.65
N ASP A 357 -27.95 -51.53 31.35
CA ASP A 357 -28.12 -52.18 30.04
C ASP A 357 -28.52 -51.14 28.99
N ARG A 358 -27.49 -50.60 28.29
CA ARG A 358 -27.61 -49.62 27.21
C ARG A 358 -28.66 -49.99 26.16
N LYS A 359 -28.90 -51.28 25.88
CA LYS A 359 -29.80 -51.72 24.80
C LYS A 359 -31.27 -51.42 25.09
N GLN A 360 -31.62 -51.12 26.34
CA GLN A 360 -32.98 -50.79 26.76
C GLN A 360 -33.35 -49.32 26.52
N TYR A 361 -32.40 -48.47 26.14
CA TYR A 361 -32.57 -47.03 26.06
C TYR A 361 -32.12 -46.48 24.72
N SER A 362 -32.67 -45.34 24.31
CA SER A 362 -32.19 -44.62 23.13
C SER A 362 -30.78 -44.07 23.36
N ILE A 363 -30.06 -43.76 22.27
CA ILE A 363 -28.75 -43.11 22.34
C ILE A 363 -28.85 -41.75 23.06
N THR A 364 -29.95 -41.02 22.86
CA THR A 364 -30.20 -39.73 23.50
C THR A 364 -30.36 -39.89 25.01
N GLN A 365 -31.17 -40.86 25.46
CA GLN A 365 -31.35 -41.17 26.87
C GLN A 365 -30.02 -41.58 27.52
N MET A 366 -29.24 -42.44 26.86
CA MET A 366 -27.91 -42.82 27.34
C MET A 366 -26.95 -41.63 27.40
N GLY A 367 -27.03 -40.70 26.45
CA GLY A 367 -26.27 -39.46 26.50
C GLY A 367 -26.61 -38.60 27.73
N PHE A 368 -27.91 -38.45 28.05
CA PHE A 368 -28.35 -37.78 29.29
C PHE A 368 -27.90 -38.53 30.55
N PHE A 369 -28.00 -39.85 30.56
CA PHE A 369 -27.51 -40.70 31.65
C PHE A 369 -26.04 -40.45 31.93
N GLU A 370 -25.20 -40.53 30.90
CA GLU A 370 -23.76 -40.40 31.02
C GLU A 370 -23.33 -38.99 31.44
N MET A 371 -23.92 -37.94 30.84
CA MET A 371 -23.65 -36.56 31.26
C MET A 371 -24.07 -36.31 32.71
N SER A 372 -25.22 -36.84 33.12
CA SER A 372 -25.73 -36.69 34.49
C SER A 372 -24.89 -37.47 35.49
N LEU A 373 -24.57 -38.74 35.24
CA LEU A 373 -23.72 -39.55 36.10
C LEU A 373 -22.33 -38.93 36.23
N MET A 374 -21.70 -38.56 35.11
CA MET A 374 -20.38 -37.92 35.10
C MET A 374 -20.35 -36.62 35.93
N SER A 375 -21.46 -35.86 35.97
CA SER A 375 -21.56 -34.63 36.76
C SER A 375 -21.45 -34.84 38.28
N LYS A 376 -21.64 -36.09 38.74
CA LYS A 376 -21.58 -36.49 40.16
C LYS A 376 -20.18 -36.93 40.61
N ALA A 377 -19.23 -37.03 39.69
CA ALA A 377 -17.86 -37.39 40.02
C ALA A 377 -17.19 -36.33 40.91
N LEU A 378 -16.16 -36.73 41.66
CA LEU A 378 -15.28 -35.78 42.36
C LEU A 378 -14.43 -34.98 41.36
N ARG A 379 -13.95 -35.64 40.30
CA ARG A 379 -13.13 -35.05 39.25
C ARG A 379 -13.46 -35.64 37.88
N ILE A 380 -13.36 -34.82 36.83
CA ILE A 380 -13.59 -35.22 35.44
C ILE A 380 -12.31 -34.97 34.64
N TYR A 381 -11.63 -36.04 34.25
CA TYR A 381 -10.53 -35.98 33.28
C TYR A 381 -11.08 -36.00 31.86
N ARG A 382 -10.63 -35.06 31.02
CA ARG A 382 -11.11 -34.92 29.65
C ARG A 382 -10.02 -34.47 28.67
N ALA A 383 -10.29 -34.71 27.38
CA ALA A 383 -9.62 -34.04 26.28
C ALA A 383 -9.89 -32.52 26.29
N GLY A 384 -9.08 -31.75 25.57
CA GLY A 384 -9.04 -30.28 25.58
C GLY A 384 -10.32 -29.56 25.18
N SER A 385 -11.14 -30.15 24.30
CA SER A 385 -12.32 -29.44 23.74
C SER A 385 -13.62 -30.27 23.65
N SER A 386 -13.77 -31.35 24.42
CA SER A 386 -15.02 -32.13 24.45
C SER A 386 -16.15 -31.37 25.17
N LEU A 387 -17.17 -30.95 24.43
CA LEU A 387 -18.34 -30.26 24.99
C LEU A 387 -19.23 -31.17 25.84
N PHE A 388 -19.25 -32.46 25.57
CA PHE A 388 -19.99 -33.45 26.37
C PHE A 388 -19.53 -33.46 27.83
N SER A 389 -18.23 -33.61 28.06
CA SER A 389 -17.65 -33.54 29.42
C SER A 389 -17.72 -32.15 30.06
N ARG A 390 -17.66 -31.08 29.26
CA ARG A 390 -17.84 -29.71 29.76
C ARG A 390 -19.27 -29.45 30.20
N PHE A 391 -20.25 -30.05 29.52
CA PHE A 391 -21.65 -29.98 29.92
C PHE A 391 -21.86 -30.65 31.28
N ALA A 392 -21.35 -31.89 31.43
CA ALA A 392 -21.39 -32.60 32.70
C ALA A 392 -20.76 -31.80 33.85
N HIS A 393 -19.60 -31.17 33.62
CA HIS A 393 -19.00 -30.26 34.58
C HIS A 393 -19.88 -29.05 34.89
N ALA A 394 -20.51 -28.45 33.88
CA ALA A 394 -21.34 -27.25 34.03
C ALA A 394 -22.62 -27.47 34.84
N ILE A 395 -23.16 -28.70 34.87
CA ILE A 395 -24.33 -29.07 35.69
C ILE A 395 -23.95 -29.69 37.05
N GLY A 396 -22.67 -30.03 37.23
CA GLY A 396 -22.12 -30.69 38.41
C GLY A 396 -21.26 -29.78 39.30
N SER A 397 -20.49 -30.40 40.19
CA SER A 397 -19.49 -29.71 41.03
C SER A 397 -18.10 -30.35 40.96
N ALA A 398 -17.90 -31.29 40.04
CA ALA A 398 -16.65 -32.02 39.86
C ALA A 398 -15.49 -31.07 39.49
N GLN A 399 -14.28 -31.32 39.98
CA GLN A 399 -13.09 -30.63 39.49
C GLN A 399 -12.80 -31.07 38.04
N MET A 400 -12.75 -30.13 37.10
CA MET A 400 -12.47 -30.44 35.70
C MET A 400 -10.96 -30.40 35.41
N ILE A 401 -10.41 -31.49 34.88
CA ILE A 401 -8.98 -31.64 34.57
C ILE A 401 -8.82 -31.87 33.06
N ASN A 402 -8.10 -30.97 32.40
CA ASN A 402 -7.76 -31.07 30.98
C ASN A 402 -6.40 -31.76 30.82
N ILE A 403 -6.36 -32.89 30.11
CA ILE A 403 -5.12 -33.67 29.92
C ILE A 403 -4.01 -32.90 29.20
N PHE A 404 -4.36 -31.94 28.34
CA PHE A 404 -3.40 -31.14 27.59
C PHE A 404 -2.70 -30.08 28.45
N THR A 405 -3.26 -29.76 29.61
CA THR A 405 -2.64 -28.88 30.62
C THR A 405 -2.12 -29.67 31.83
N HIS A 406 -2.65 -30.87 32.07
CA HIS A 406 -2.19 -31.75 33.13
C HIS A 406 -0.81 -32.34 32.82
N PHE A 407 -0.59 -32.75 31.56
CA PHE A 407 0.72 -33.16 31.06
C PHE A 407 1.33 -32.09 30.15
N THR A 408 2.59 -31.75 30.38
CA THR A 408 3.39 -30.92 29.47
C THR A 408 3.53 -31.59 28.10
N PRO A 409 3.83 -30.84 27.01
CA PRO A 409 4.06 -31.45 25.70
C PRO A 409 5.12 -32.56 25.71
N LYS A 410 6.17 -32.40 26.53
CA LYS A 410 7.23 -33.40 26.67
C LYS A 410 6.75 -34.65 27.41
N GLU A 411 6.05 -34.50 28.53
CA GLU A 411 5.45 -35.63 29.25
C GLU A 411 4.45 -36.38 28.37
N ARG A 412 3.60 -35.66 27.60
CA ARG A 412 2.70 -36.30 26.64
C ARG A 412 3.48 -37.14 25.63
N TYR A 413 4.55 -36.60 25.04
CA TYR A 413 5.38 -37.35 24.10
C TYR A 413 5.97 -38.62 24.73
N ASP A 414 6.52 -38.50 25.95
CA ASP A 414 7.17 -39.62 26.63
C ASP A 414 6.17 -40.70 27.08
N VAL A 415 4.99 -40.31 27.59
CA VAL A 415 3.93 -41.24 27.99
C VAL A 415 3.34 -41.97 26.79
N LEU A 416 3.04 -41.25 25.70
CA LEU A 416 2.57 -41.89 24.46
C LEU A 416 3.58 -42.92 23.95
N LEU A 417 4.87 -42.56 23.89
CA LEU A 417 5.92 -43.45 23.41
C LEU A 417 6.14 -44.67 24.33
N LYS A 418 6.09 -44.47 25.65
CA LYS A 418 6.21 -45.53 26.65
C LYS A 418 5.06 -46.54 26.57
N ASN A 419 3.84 -46.06 26.33
CA ASN A 419 2.63 -46.86 26.48
C ASN A 419 2.02 -47.35 25.15
N VAL A 420 2.51 -46.92 23.97
CA VAL A 420 1.95 -47.25 22.64
C VAL A 420 1.87 -48.76 22.33
N ASP A 421 2.74 -49.57 22.93
CA ASP A 421 2.80 -51.02 22.72
C ASP A 421 2.22 -51.82 23.91
N ILE A 422 1.71 -51.17 24.96
CA ILE A 422 1.20 -51.85 26.16
C ILE A 422 -0.19 -52.45 25.91
N LEU A 423 -1.07 -51.73 25.23
CA LEU A 423 -2.42 -52.18 24.91
C LEU A 423 -2.45 -52.60 23.43
N ASP A 424 -2.51 -53.91 23.13
CA ASP A 424 -2.64 -54.43 21.77
C ASP A 424 -4.09 -54.33 21.28
N LEU A 425 -4.52 -53.11 20.95
CA LEU A 425 -5.91 -52.80 20.60
C LEU A 425 -6.18 -53.02 19.11
N SER A 426 -7.19 -53.83 18.78
CA SER A 426 -7.73 -53.95 17.42
C SER A 426 -8.92 -52.99 17.21
N PRO A 427 -9.12 -52.40 16.01
CA PRO A 427 -8.18 -52.32 14.89
C PRO A 427 -6.96 -51.42 15.19
N LYS A 428 -5.83 -51.69 14.52
CA LYS A 428 -4.55 -50.99 14.70
C LYS A 428 -4.56 -49.50 14.33
N ILE A 429 -5.68 -48.97 13.84
CA ILE A 429 -5.85 -47.54 13.51
C ILE A 429 -5.73 -46.62 14.73
N ARG A 430 -6.01 -47.10 15.96
CA ARG A 430 -5.72 -46.35 17.19
C ARG A 430 -4.22 -46.12 17.36
N LYS A 431 -3.43 -47.17 17.12
CA LYS A 431 -1.97 -47.12 17.13
C LYS A 431 -1.44 -46.17 16.05
N SER A 432 -2.05 -46.18 14.86
CA SER A 432 -1.77 -45.20 13.81
C SER A 432 -1.97 -43.77 14.30
N TYR A 433 -3.11 -43.48 14.95
CA TYR A 433 -3.39 -42.16 15.51
C TYR A 433 -2.41 -41.75 16.63
N THR A 434 -1.99 -42.68 17.49
CA THR A 434 -0.97 -42.42 18.52
C THR A 434 0.36 -42.00 17.89
N TYR A 435 0.81 -42.71 16.84
CA TYR A 435 2.01 -42.30 16.10
C TYR A 435 1.84 -40.97 15.37
N PHE A 436 0.63 -40.63 14.91
CA PHE A 436 0.34 -39.31 14.38
C PHE A 436 0.42 -38.22 15.47
N CYS A 437 -0.05 -38.50 16.69
CA CYS A 437 0.11 -37.60 17.85
C CYS A 437 1.58 -37.40 18.21
N LEU A 438 2.39 -38.47 18.18
CA LEU A 438 3.84 -38.42 18.39
C LEU A 438 4.53 -37.55 17.32
N TYR A 439 4.09 -37.62 16.06
CA TYR A 439 4.54 -36.72 15.00
C TYR A 439 4.20 -35.25 15.30
N LEU A 440 2.95 -34.95 15.68
CA LEU A 440 2.57 -33.56 15.99
C LEU A 440 3.39 -32.99 17.15
N LEU A 441 3.61 -33.80 18.20
CA LEU A 441 4.43 -33.44 19.35
C LEU A 441 5.91 -33.31 19.00
N SER A 442 6.46 -34.14 18.10
CA SER A 442 7.86 -34.01 17.68
C SER A 442 8.11 -32.70 16.93
N ILE A 443 7.14 -32.23 16.14
CA ILE A 443 7.17 -30.91 15.49
C ILE A 443 7.06 -29.79 16.54
N GLU A 444 6.12 -29.88 17.48
CA GLU A 444 5.93 -28.89 18.56
C GLU A 444 7.19 -28.73 19.43
N LEU A 445 7.81 -29.86 19.80
CA LEU A 445 9.03 -29.94 20.59
C LEU A 445 10.30 -29.61 19.79
N LYS A 446 10.19 -29.39 18.46
CA LYS A 446 11.31 -29.14 17.55
C LYS A 446 12.40 -30.22 17.63
N LEU A 447 11.98 -31.48 17.70
CA LEU A 447 12.90 -32.61 17.62
C LEU A 447 13.51 -32.72 16.22
N ASP A 448 14.53 -33.57 16.08
CA ASP A 448 15.11 -33.87 14.76
C ASP A 448 14.03 -34.36 13.79
N VAL A 449 14.09 -33.88 12.54
CA VAL A 449 13.06 -34.18 11.52
C VAL A 449 13.02 -35.68 11.21
N GLU A 450 14.11 -36.43 11.34
CA GLU A 450 14.12 -37.88 11.14
C GLU A 450 13.25 -38.62 12.18
N VAL A 451 13.16 -38.10 13.41
CA VAL A 451 12.23 -38.62 14.43
C VAL A 451 10.79 -38.42 13.96
N SER A 452 10.49 -37.25 13.40
CA SER A 452 9.15 -36.92 12.88
C SER A 452 8.78 -37.79 11.67
N ILE A 453 9.75 -38.06 10.77
CA ILE A 453 9.61 -38.98 9.64
C ILE A 453 9.30 -40.41 10.13
N THR A 454 10.02 -40.88 11.14
CA THR A 454 9.81 -42.22 11.71
C THR A 454 8.39 -42.37 12.26
N HIS A 455 7.90 -41.38 13.02
CA HIS A 455 6.56 -41.43 13.59
C HIS A 455 5.46 -41.41 12.53
N ILE A 456 5.54 -40.51 11.54
CA ILE A 456 4.52 -40.45 10.49
C ILE A 456 4.53 -41.71 9.61
N GLN A 457 5.70 -42.30 9.34
CA GLN A 457 5.79 -43.57 8.60
C GLN A 457 5.16 -44.73 9.38
N LYS A 458 5.37 -44.80 10.71
CA LYS A 458 4.67 -45.78 11.55
C LYS A 458 3.16 -45.55 11.56
N ALA A 459 2.70 -44.30 11.60
CA ALA A 459 1.27 -44.00 11.48
C ALA A 459 0.68 -44.56 10.17
N MET A 460 1.39 -44.40 9.05
CA MET A 460 1.01 -44.94 7.75
C MET A 460 0.98 -46.46 7.71
N GLU A 461 1.94 -47.13 8.35
CA GLU A 461 2.03 -48.60 8.38
C GLU A 461 0.78 -49.23 9.02
N TYR A 462 0.30 -48.63 10.11
CA TYR A 462 -0.85 -49.13 10.87
C TYR A 462 -2.22 -48.73 10.30
N TYR A 463 -2.27 -47.79 9.33
CA TYR A 463 -3.53 -47.40 8.68
C TYR A 463 -3.35 -47.08 7.19
N LYS A 464 -3.25 -48.14 6.39
CA LYS A 464 -2.98 -48.08 4.94
C LYS A 464 -4.04 -47.32 4.13
N ASP A 465 -5.30 -47.37 4.55
CA ASP A 465 -6.41 -46.72 3.84
C ASP A 465 -6.43 -45.19 4.00
N ASN A 466 -5.63 -44.63 4.91
CA ASN A 466 -5.52 -43.20 5.16
C ASN A 466 -4.18 -42.60 4.70
N VAL A 467 -3.53 -43.26 3.73
CA VAL A 467 -2.17 -42.90 3.28
C VAL A 467 -2.06 -41.46 2.79
N ILE A 468 -3.06 -40.93 2.05
CA ILE A 468 -3.02 -39.57 1.48
C ILE A 468 -3.01 -38.49 2.58
N PHE A 469 -3.73 -38.71 3.68
CA PHE A 469 -3.72 -37.79 4.81
C PHE A 469 -2.33 -37.72 5.45
N TYR A 470 -1.71 -38.86 5.73
CA TYR A 470 -0.38 -38.90 6.35
C TYR A 470 0.74 -38.48 5.40
N ASP A 471 0.60 -38.76 4.11
CA ASP A 471 1.55 -38.35 3.07
C ASP A 471 1.72 -36.83 2.98
N LEU A 472 0.67 -36.03 3.27
CA LEU A 472 0.77 -34.57 3.41
C LEU A 472 1.79 -34.17 4.49
N TYR A 473 1.74 -34.84 5.64
CA TYR A 473 2.62 -34.54 6.77
C TYR A 473 4.04 -35.08 6.57
N LEU A 474 4.18 -36.22 5.88
CA LEU A 474 5.48 -36.71 5.42
C LEU A 474 6.11 -35.75 4.40
N ALA A 475 5.32 -35.20 3.47
CA ALA A 475 5.78 -34.16 2.56
C ALA A 475 6.21 -32.89 3.32
N ASN A 476 5.51 -32.51 4.39
CA ASN A 476 5.93 -31.42 5.27
C ASN A 476 7.28 -31.72 5.96
N CYS A 477 7.54 -32.96 6.38
CA CYS A 477 8.88 -33.34 6.89
C CYS A 477 9.98 -33.12 5.84
N TYR A 478 9.77 -33.58 4.60
CA TYR A 478 10.76 -33.36 3.53
C TYR A 478 10.93 -31.88 3.18
N THR A 479 9.85 -31.09 3.29
CA THR A 479 9.90 -29.62 3.17
C THR A 479 10.78 -29.00 4.25
N LEU A 480 10.60 -29.38 5.51
CA LEU A 480 11.41 -28.90 6.64
C LEU A 480 12.88 -29.32 6.51
N LYS A 481 13.14 -30.53 5.99
CA LYS A 481 14.50 -31.02 5.71
C LYS A 481 15.13 -30.44 4.43
N LYS A 482 14.35 -29.72 3.63
CA LYS A 482 14.73 -29.21 2.29
C LYS A 482 15.17 -30.32 1.33
N ASP A 483 14.63 -31.52 1.48
CA ASP A 483 14.91 -32.67 0.61
C ASP A 483 13.98 -32.62 -0.62
N LEU A 484 14.37 -31.83 -1.61
CA LEU A 484 13.55 -31.58 -2.81
C LEU A 484 13.30 -32.85 -3.63
N PHE A 485 14.26 -33.77 -3.67
CA PHE A 485 14.11 -35.02 -4.42
C PHE A 485 13.02 -35.89 -3.82
N LYS A 486 13.09 -36.17 -2.51
CA LYS A 486 12.05 -36.95 -1.83
C LYS A 486 10.70 -36.24 -1.83
N LEU A 487 10.69 -34.91 -1.71
CA LEU A 487 9.46 -34.12 -1.78
C LEU A 487 8.80 -34.22 -3.17
N GLU A 488 9.57 -34.14 -4.25
CA GLU A 488 9.06 -34.29 -5.62
C GLU A 488 8.50 -35.69 -5.86
N GLU A 489 9.24 -36.75 -5.49
CA GLU A 489 8.74 -38.12 -5.60
C GLU A 489 7.45 -38.32 -4.79
N LYS A 490 7.39 -37.72 -3.59
CA LYS A 490 6.23 -37.78 -2.73
C LYS A 490 5.03 -37.07 -3.35
N PHE A 491 5.16 -35.83 -3.81
CA PHE A 491 4.05 -35.15 -4.48
C PHE A 491 3.64 -35.84 -5.78
N LYS A 492 4.59 -36.33 -6.59
CA LYS A 492 4.28 -37.09 -7.81
C LYS A 492 3.41 -38.31 -7.50
N SER A 493 3.77 -39.08 -6.47
CA SER A 493 2.99 -40.26 -6.06
C SER A 493 1.59 -39.90 -5.54
N ILE A 494 1.48 -38.88 -4.68
CA ILE A 494 0.19 -38.43 -4.13
C ILE A 494 -0.75 -37.93 -5.22
N LEU A 495 -0.24 -37.09 -6.15
CA LEU A 495 -1.04 -36.50 -7.23
C LEU A 495 -1.48 -37.56 -8.26
N ILE A 496 -0.72 -38.65 -8.41
CA ILE A 496 -1.14 -39.79 -9.23
C ILE A 496 -2.24 -40.58 -8.52
N LEU A 497 -2.11 -40.79 -7.20
CA LEU A 497 -3.03 -41.60 -6.42
C LEU A 497 -4.41 -40.97 -6.29
N ASN A 498 -4.50 -39.72 -5.81
CA ASN A 498 -5.76 -38.97 -5.71
C ASN A 498 -5.51 -37.46 -5.50
N GLU A 499 -5.40 -36.73 -6.61
CA GLU A 499 -5.16 -35.29 -6.61
C GLU A 499 -6.25 -34.50 -5.85
N GLU A 500 -7.52 -34.84 -6.07
CA GLU A 500 -8.65 -34.11 -5.47
C GLU A 500 -8.64 -34.23 -3.95
N LEU A 501 -8.50 -35.45 -3.43
CA LEU A 501 -8.46 -35.69 -1.99
C LEU A 501 -7.23 -35.04 -1.33
N PHE A 502 -6.08 -35.03 -2.01
CA PHE A 502 -4.90 -34.34 -1.50
C PHE A 502 -5.13 -32.84 -1.33
N PHE A 503 -5.64 -32.15 -2.36
CA PHE A 503 -5.89 -30.71 -2.24
C PHE A 503 -7.04 -30.40 -1.27
N LYS A 504 -8.04 -31.28 -1.16
CA LYS A 504 -9.08 -31.19 -0.12
C LYS A 504 -8.49 -31.27 1.29
N ASN A 505 -7.49 -32.11 1.51
CA ASN A 505 -6.77 -32.21 2.77
C ASN A 505 -5.80 -31.03 2.99
N LEU A 506 -5.08 -30.58 1.96
CA LEU A 506 -4.14 -29.45 2.05
C LEU A 506 -4.87 -28.14 2.37
N PHE A 507 -6.00 -27.86 1.71
CA PHE A 507 -6.82 -26.66 1.92
C PHE A 507 -7.94 -26.86 2.94
N PHE A 508 -7.84 -27.91 3.76
CA PHE A 508 -8.82 -28.24 4.77
C PHE A 508 -8.99 -27.10 5.78
N LEU A 509 -10.25 -26.70 6.02
CA LEU A 509 -10.66 -25.70 7.00
C LEU A 509 -11.78 -26.28 7.85
N TYR A 510 -11.56 -26.40 9.16
CA TYR A 510 -12.59 -26.86 10.09
C TYR A 510 -12.46 -26.12 11.42
N ALA A 511 -13.54 -25.46 11.85
CA ALA A 511 -13.57 -24.66 13.08
C ALA A 511 -12.41 -23.64 13.21
N GLY A 512 -12.00 -23.03 12.10
CA GLY A 512 -10.88 -22.08 12.04
C GLY A 512 -9.48 -22.72 11.99
N LEU A 513 -9.37 -24.04 12.17
CA LEU A 513 -8.12 -24.78 12.04
C LEU A 513 -7.85 -25.12 10.57
N THR A 514 -6.61 -24.92 10.15
CA THR A 514 -6.13 -25.14 8.78
C THR A 514 -4.75 -25.78 8.78
N ASN A 515 -4.33 -26.32 7.64
CA ASN A 515 -2.93 -26.72 7.39
C ASN A 515 -2.05 -25.53 6.99
N HIS A 516 -2.26 -24.37 7.62
CA HIS A 516 -1.54 -23.13 7.31
C HIS A 516 -0.03 -23.28 7.52
N SER A 517 0.41 -23.96 8.59
CA SER A 517 1.83 -24.24 8.85
C SER A 517 2.50 -24.98 7.69
N GLU A 518 1.87 -26.04 7.17
CA GLU A 518 2.39 -26.85 6.08
C GLU A 518 2.44 -26.03 4.78
N ILE A 519 1.40 -25.24 4.52
CA ILE A 519 1.34 -24.33 3.38
C ILE A 519 2.44 -23.26 3.45
N GLU A 520 2.66 -22.64 4.62
CA GLU A 520 3.72 -21.64 4.80
C GLU A 520 5.12 -22.26 4.69
N ASN A 521 5.33 -23.47 5.21
CA ASN A 521 6.60 -24.18 5.05
C ASN A 521 6.93 -24.41 3.56
N LEU A 522 5.94 -24.83 2.76
CA LEU A 522 6.11 -25.02 1.31
C LEU A 522 6.40 -23.69 0.59
N VAL A 523 5.66 -22.63 0.91
CA VAL A 523 5.90 -21.29 0.32
C VAL A 523 7.25 -20.72 0.76
N SER A 524 7.70 -21.01 1.98
CA SER A 524 9.03 -20.62 2.47
C SER A 524 10.13 -21.39 1.75
N LEU A 525 9.93 -22.69 1.47
CA LEU A 525 10.88 -23.52 0.72
C LEU A 525 11.14 -22.93 -0.67
N SER A 526 10.11 -22.50 -1.40
CA SER A 526 10.26 -21.94 -2.75
C SER A 526 11.08 -20.65 -2.80
N LYS A 527 11.19 -19.92 -1.68
CA LYS A 527 12.04 -18.74 -1.54
C LYS A 527 13.49 -19.06 -1.19
N GLN A 528 13.73 -20.24 -0.61
CA GLN A 528 15.02 -20.64 -0.07
C GLN A 528 15.81 -21.57 -1.01
N CYS A 529 15.13 -22.24 -1.93
CA CYS A 529 15.71 -23.24 -2.81
C CYS A 529 15.26 -23.04 -4.26
N ASP A 530 16.11 -23.42 -5.23
CA ASP A 530 15.72 -23.48 -6.64
C ASP A 530 14.86 -24.72 -6.89
N ILE A 531 13.55 -24.49 -7.05
CA ILE A 531 12.57 -25.54 -7.28
C ILE A 531 12.17 -25.68 -8.76
N THR A 532 12.76 -24.93 -9.68
CA THR A 532 12.30 -24.83 -11.08
C THR A 532 12.34 -26.14 -11.86
N LYS A 533 13.14 -27.12 -11.41
CA LYS A 533 13.28 -28.46 -12.00
C LYS A 533 12.34 -29.52 -11.41
N TYR A 534 11.46 -29.13 -10.49
CA TYR A 534 10.59 -30.04 -9.74
C TYR A 534 9.12 -29.76 -10.08
N PRO A 535 8.57 -30.41 -11.12
CA PRO A 535 7.25 -30.07 -11.66
C PRO A 535 6.10 -30.35 -10.69
N SER A 536 6.15 -31.41 -9.88
CA SER A 536 5.09 -31.71 -8.90
C SER A 536 5.09 -30.69 -7.77
N ILE A 537 6.26 -30.29 -7.27
CA ILE A 537 6.39 -29.20 -6.28
C ILE A 537 5.79 -27.90 -6.84
N ASN A 538 6.13 -27.52 -8.07
CA ASN A 538 5.57 -26.32 -8.69
C ASN A 538 4.06 -26.43 -8.89
N TYR A 539 3.53 -27.61 -9.22
CA TYR A 539 2.09 -27.78 -9.34
C TYR A 539 1.37 -27.55 -8.00
N VAL A 540 1.86 -28.13 -6.90
CA VAL A 540 1.30 -27.91 -5.56
C VAL A 540 1.40 -26.43 -5.16
N LEU A 541 2.54 -25.78 -5.39
CA LEU A 541 2.71 -24.34 -5.10
C LEU A 541 1.78 -23.45 -5.94
N SER A 542 1.55 -23.80 -7.21
CA SER A 542 0.61 -23.06 -8.05
C SER A 542 -0.82 -23.11 -7.48
N LYS A 543 -1.26 -24.27 -7.00
CA LYS A 543 -2.55 -24.45 -6.31
C LYS A 543 -2.61 -23.69 -4.99
N ILE A 544 -1.52 -23.70 -4.21
CA ILE A 544 -1.41 -22.92 -2.97
C ILE A 544 -1.54 -21.41 -3.25
N HIS A 545 -0.82 -20.89 -4.23
CA HIS A 545 -0.87 -19.47 -4.57
C HIS A 545 -2.24 -19.08 -5.15
N PHE A 546 -2.87 -19.97 -5.91
CA PHE A 546 -4.24 -19.77 -6.37
C PHE A 546 -5.25 -19.74 -5.23
N TYR A 547 -5.16 -20.66 -4.27
CA TYR A 547 -5.97 -20.68 -3.05
C TYR A 547 -5.79 -19.40 -2.22
N LYS A 548 -4.56 -18.89 -2.14
CA LYS A 548 -4.22 -17.61 -1.51
C LYS A 548 -4.58 -16.37 -2.34
N LYS A 549 -5.24 -16.53 -3.50
CA LYS A 549 -5.59 -15.46 -4.45
C LYS A 549 -4.39 -14.63 -4.95
N ASN A 550 -3.20 -15.24 -5.00
CA ASN A 550 -2.01 -14.65 -5.59
C ASN A 550 -1.77 -15.26 -6.98
N TYR A 551 -2.59 -14.84 -7.94
CA TYR A 551 -2.65 -15.49 -9.25
C TYR A 551 -1.37 -15.30 -10.07
N LYS A 552 -0.65 -14.18 -9.91
CA LYS A 552 0.64 -13.96 -10.60
C LYS A 552 1.70 -14.97 -10.18
N GLN A 553 1.80 -15.25 -8.87
CA GLN A 553 2.71 -16.28 -8.37
C GLN A 553 2.23 -17.69 -8.75
N ALA A 554 0.91 -17.93 -8.74
CA ALA A 554 0.37 -19.19 -9.24
C ALA A 554 0.78 -19.44 -10.71
N LEU A 555 0.65 -18.42 -11.56
CA LEU A 555 1.01 -18.50 -12.97
C LEU A 555 2.52 -18.71 -13.16
N TYR A 556 3.35 -18.04 -12.36
CA TYR A 556 4.80 -18.26 -12.35
C TYR A 556 5.14 -19.74 -12.15
N HIS A 557 4.58 -20.37 -11.11
CA HIS A 557 4.81 -21.79 -10.86
C HIS A 557 4.23 -22.70 -11.96
N CYS A 558 3.07 -22.37 -12.54
CA CYS A 558 2.51 -23.10 -13.69
C CYS A 558 3.44 -23.15 -14.93
N ASN A 559 4.45 -22.27 -15.02
CA ASN A 559 5.39 -22.30 -16.14
C ASN A 559 6.50 -23.35 -15.99
N PHE A 560 6.66 -23.92 -14.79
CA PHE A 560 7.66 -24.96 -14.50
C PHE A 560 7.06 -26.37 -14.38
N VAL A 561 5.79 -26.53 -14.76
CA VAL A 561 5.09 -27.81 -14.75
C VAL A 561 5.09 -28.36 -16.18
N TYR A 562 6.17 -29.06 -16.56
CA TYR A 562 6.37 -29.58 -17.94
C TYR A 562 6.04 -31.08 -18.11
N ASP A 563 5.99 -31.85 -17.01
CA ASP A 563 5.73 -33.30 -17.03
C ASP A 563 4.27 -33.69 -16.67
N PHE A 564 3.41 -32.72 -16.32
CA PHE A 564 1.98 -32.97 -16.11
C PHE A 564 1.20 -32.72 -17.41
N SER A 565 1.26 -33.67 -18.34
CA SER A 565 0.40 -33.71 -19.54
C SER A 565 -1.05 -34.12 -19.23
N ARG A 566 -1.57 -33.74 -18.06
CA ARG A 566 -2.95 -34.01 -17.66
C ARG A 566 -3.85 -32.85 -18.07
N GLU A 567 -4.97 -33.16 -18.69
CA GLU A 567 -6.01 -32.20 -19.07
C GLU A 567 -6.45 -31.31 -17.89
N SER A 568 -6.46 -31.88 -16.67
CA SER A 568 -6.73 -31.16 -15.42
C SER A 568 -5.76 -29.99 -15.16
N PHE A 569 -4.47 -30.15 -15.45
CA PHE A 569 -3.48 -29.09 -15.26
C PHE A 569 -3.64 -27.98 -16.31
N ILE A 570 -3.88 -28.33 -17.57
CA ILE A 570 -4.09 -27.35 -18.64
C ILE A 570 -5.31 -26.48 -18.33
N GLY A 571 -6.43 -27.11 -17.93
CA GLY A 571 -7.62 -26.39 -17.48
C GLY A 571 -7.33 -25.46 -16.29
N PHE A 572 -6.56 -25.93 -15.31
CA PHE A 572 -6.15 -25.11 -14.17
C PHE A 572 -5.24 -23.93 -14.58
N LYS A 573 -4.24 -24.14 -15.44
CA LYS A 573 -3.35 -23.08 -15.92
C LYS A 573 -4.11 -22.00 -16.67
N ASN A 574 -5.06 -22.39 -17.53
CA ASN A 574 -5.94 -21.44 -18.24
C ASN A 574 -6.81 -20.65 -17.26
N ASN A 575 -7.32 -21.31 -16.21
CA ASN A 575 -8.07 -20.63 -15.16
C ASN A 575 -7.20 -19.62 -14.39
N VAL A 576 -5.97 -20.00 -14.01
CA VAL A 576 -5.01 -19.08 -13.36
C VAL A 576 -4.72 -17.87 -14.26
N GLN A 577 -4.46 -18.09 -15.55
CA GLN A 577 -4.22 -17.02 -16.53
C GLN A 577 -5.42 -16.06 -16.59
N PHE A 578 -6.64 -16.58 -16.67
CA PHE A 578 -7.85 -15.77 -16.67
C PHE A 578 -7.94 -14.85 -15.44
N PHE A 579 -7.66 -15.38 -14.24
CA PHE A 579 -7.69 -14.58 -13.02
C PHE A 579 -6.57 -13.52 -12.95
N VAL A 580 -5.37 -13.80 -13.49
CA VAL A 580 -4.29 -12.80 -13.62
C VAL A 580 -4.75 -11.64 -14.50
N GLU A 581 -5.27 -11.94 -15.69
CA GLU A 581 -5.71 -10.91 -16.62
C GLU A 581 -6.89 -10.11 -16.07
N LYS A 582 -7.79 -10.76 -15.33
CA LYS A 582 -8.92 -10.11 -14.64
C LYS A 582 -8.43 -9.11 -13.59
N GLU A 583 -7.42 -9.46 -12.78
CA GLU A 583 -6.83 -8.52 -11.83
C GLU A 583 -6.16 -7.31 -12.51
N GLU A 584 -5.47 -7.54 -13.62
CA GLU A 584 -4.85 -6.45 -14.39
C GLU A 584 -5.89 -5.50 -14.98
N ARG A 585 -6.99 -6.03 -15.52
CA ARG A 585 -8.12 -5.22 -15.98
C ARG A 585 -8.74 -4.41 -14.83
N ARG A 586 -8.92 -5.01 -13.65
CA ARG A 586 -9.44 -4.31 -12.47
C ARG A 586 -8.51 -3.18 -12.01
N GLN A 587 -7.20 -3.42 -11.99
CA GLN A 587 -6.20 -2.37 -11.67
C GLN A 587 -6.24 -1.23 -12.69
N ASN A 588 -6.35 -1.55 -13.98
CA ASN A 588 -6.49 -0.55 -15.04
C ASN A 588 -7.76 0.28 -14.87
N ILE A 589 -8.89 -0.33 -14.55
CA ILE A 589 -10.15 0.38 -14.27
C ILE A 589 -9.94 1.41 -13.15
N GLU A 590 -9.34 1.02 -12.03
CA GLU A 590 -9.10 1.94 -10.91
C GLU A 590 -8.13 3.06 -11.26
N GLN A 591 -7.06 2.78 -12.00
CA GLN A 591 -6.13 3.81 -12.49
C GLN A 591 -6.83 4.81 -13.43
N TYR A 592 -7.67 4.33 -14.35
CA TYR A 592 -8.44 5.20 -15.24
C TYR A 592 -9.52 6.00 -14.51
N LYS A 593 -10.17 5.43 -13.49
CA LYS A 593 -11.06 6.17 -12.59
C LYS A 593 -10.29 7.29 -11.87
N GLN A 594 -9.10 7.03 -11.32
CA GLN A 594 -8.27 8.06 -10.67
C GLN A 594 -7.83 9.18 -11.64
N ALA A 595 -7.57 8.83 -12.90
CA ALA A 595 -7.23 9.79 -13.95
C ALA A 595 -8.45 10.50 -14.58
N TRP A 596 -9.67 10.19 -14.12
CA TRP A 596 -10.94 10.68 -14.68
C TRP A 596 -11.09 10.37 -16.20
N ASN A 597 -10.56 9.21 -16.62
CA ASN A 597 -10.63 8.69 -17.99
C ASN A 597 -11.74 7.64 -18.13
N PHE A 598 -12.97 8.10 -17.99
CA PHE A 598 -14.15 7.24 -17.95
C PHE A 598 -14.42 6.49 -19.28
N SER A 599 -13.96 7.00 -20.43
CA SER A 599 -14.12 6.28 -21.71
C SER A 599 -13.25 5.02 -21.79
N ARG A 600 -12.06 5.02 -21.18
CA ARG A 600 -11.23 3.82 -21.05
C ARG A 600 -11.82 2.81 -20.07
N VAL A 601 -12.42 3.28 -18.98
CA VAL A 601 -13.16 2.41 -18.04
C VAL A 601 -14.32 1.71 -18.75
N GLU A 602 -15.14 2.48 -19.47
CA GLU A 602 -16.26 1.96 -20.26
C GLU A 602 -15.81 0.91 -21.28
N LYS A 603 -14.72 1.18 -22.02
CA LYS A 603 -14.19 0.23 -23.01
C LYS A 603 -13.81 -1.11 -22.39
N ILE A 604 -13.19 -1.12 -21.21
CA ILE A 604 -12.84 -2.37 -20.52
C ILE A 604 -14.10 -3.12 -20.11
N PHE A 605 -15.10 -2.42 -19.57
CA PHE A 605 -16.37 -3.05 -19.21
C PHE A 605 -17.12 -3.59 -20.44
N ASP A 606 -17.17 -2.85 -21.54
CA ASP A 606 -17.80 -3.31 -22.78
C ASP A 606 -17.22 -4.64 -23.28
N GLU A 607 -15.89 -4.80 -23.18
CA GLU A 607 -15.18 -5.98 -23.67
C GLU A 607 -15.24 -7.16 -22.68
N TYR A 608 -15.24 -6.89 -21.36
CA TYR A 608 -14.97 -7.93 -20.35
C TYR A 608 -15.99 -8.04 -19.22
N ALA A 609 -17.02 -7.19 -19.12
CA ALA A 609 -17.92 -7.20 -17.96
C ALA A 609 -18.62 -8.55 -17.73
N ILE A 610 -19.10 -9.19 -18.81
CA ILE A 610 -19.72 -10.53 -18.74
C ILE A 610 -18.65 -11.58 -18.38
N LYS A 611 -17.52 -11.58 -19.10
CA LYS A 611 -16.43 -12.55 -18.89
C LYS A 611 -15.90 -12.51 -17.46
N ASP A 612 -15.80 -11.32 -16.87
CA ASP A 612 -15.27 -11.11 -15.53
C ASP A 612 -16.33 -11.17 -14.43
N ASN A 613 -17.61 -11.41 -14.77
CA ASN A 613 -18.73 -11.35 -13.83
C ASN A 613 -18.80 -10.01 -13.05
N THR A 614 -18.73 -8.90 -13.79
CA THR A 614 -18.77 -7.51 -13.29
C THR A 614 -19.85 -6.69 -14.00
N PHE A 615 -20.88 -7.37 -14.52
CA PHE A 615 -21.95 -6.73 -15.28
C PHE A 615 -22.74 -5.72 -14.45
N GLU A 616 -23.05 -6.01 -13.18
CA GLU A 616 -23.72 -5.06 -12.28
C GLU A 616 -22.87 -3.80 -12.03
N GLU A 617 -21.56 -3.98 -11.80
CA GLU A 617 -20.62 -2.86 -11.67
C GLU A 617 -20.61 -2.00 -12.94
N TYR A 618 -20.71 -2.63 -14.12
CA TYR A 618 -20.79 -1.92 -15.38
C TYR A 618 -22.08 -1.09 -15.49
N ILE A 619 -23.24 -1.66 -15.13
CA ILE A 619 -24.51 -0.93 -15.13
C ILE A 619 -24.45 0.25 -14.16
N ILE A 620 -23.98 0.05 -12.92
CA ILE A 620 -23.81 1.15 -11.94
C ILE A 620 -22.87 2.23 -12.50
N PHE A 621 -21.77 1.84 -13.14
CA PHE A 621 -20.86 2.77 -13.79
C PHE A 621 -21.56 3.58 -14.90
N LEU A 622 -22.35 2.95 -15.77
CA LEU A 622 -23.10 3.63 -16.84
C LEU A 622 -24.10 4.65 -16.26
N PHE A 623 -24.78 4.31 -15.17
CA PHE A 623 -25.62 5.25 -14.42
C PHE A 623 -24.82 6.43 -13.87
N SER A 624 -23.66 6.16 -13.27
CA SER A 624 -22.76 7.19 -12.72
C SER A 624 -22.28 8.19 -13.78
N VAL A 625 -22.08 7.73 -15.02
CA VAL A 625 -21.69 8.59 -16.15
C VAL A 625 -22.87 9.05 -17.02
N GLY A 626 -24.10 8.87 -16.55
CA GLY A 626 -25.32 9.35 -17.21
C GLY A 626 -25.70 8.63 -18.51
N LYS A 627 -25.09 7.48 -18.84
CA LYS A 627 -25.32 6.74 -20.08
C LYS A 627 -26.51 5.77 -20.00
N LEU A 628 -27.68 6.28 -19.64
CA LEU A 628 -28.88 5.47 -19.36
C LEU A 628 -29.37 4.66 -20.57
N ARG A 629 -29.34 5.23 -21.79
CA ARG A 629 -29.74 4.49 -23.01
C ARG A 629 -28.87 3.26 -23.26
N LYS A 630 -27.55 3.41 -23.13
CA LYS A 630 -26.62 2.28 -23.24
C LYS A 630 -26.81 1.26 -22.12
N ALA A 631 -27.11 1.72 -20.90
CA ALA A 631 -27.46 0.82 -19.80
C ALA A 631 -28.71 0.00 -20.13
N LEU A 632 -29.76 0.63 -20.65
CA LEU A 632 -31.00 -0.04 -21.10
C LEU A 632 -30.71 -1.13 -22.14
N ASP A 633 -29.95 -0.81 -23.18
CA ASP A 633 -29.61 -1.75 -24.25
C ASP A 633 -28.86 -2.96 -23.67
N LYS A 634 -27.85 -2.72 -22.83
CA LYS A 634 -27.08 -3.80 -22.18
C LYS A 634 -27.94 -4.65 -21.26
N ILE A 635 -28.84 -4.05 -20.47
CA ILE A 635 -29.74 -4.78 -19.58
C ILE A 635 -30.69 -5.67 -20.39
N LYS A 636 -31.25 -5.15 -21.50
CA LYS A 636 -32.14 -5.91 -22.37
C LYS A 636 -31.43 -7.13 -22.97
N ASP A 637 -30.21 -6.96 -23.44
CA ASP A 637 -29.38 -8.02 -24.04
C ASP A 637 -28.87 -9.08 -23.03
N HIS A 638 -28.93 -8.81 -21.73
CA HIS A 638 -28.37 -9.69 -20.71
C HIS A 638 -29.40 -10.73 -20.23
N ASN A 639 -29.20 -12.01 -20.52
CA ASN A 639 -30.20 -13.06 -20.27
C ASN A 639 -30.38 -13.46 -18.80
N GLU A 640 -29.45 -13.11 -17.91
CA GLU A 640 -29.48 -13.53 -16.50
C GLU A 640 -30.27 -12.55 -15.61
N SER A 641 -30.62 -13.00 -14.40
CA SER A 641 -31.27 -12.14 -13.40
C SER A 641 -30.32 -11.03 -12.96
N LEU A 642 -30.81 -9.78 -12.99
CA LEU A 642 -30.04 -8.60 -12.60
C LEU A 642 -30.73 -7.91 -11.42
N GLN A 643 -29.97 -7.56 -10.39
CA GLN A 643 -30.46 -6.70 -9.30
C GLN A 643 -29.50 -5.54 -9.07
N CYS A 644 -29.89 -4.35 -9.53
CA CYS A 644 -29.15 -3.11 -9.29
C CYS A 644 -30.02 -2.13 -8.51
N PHE A 645 -29.43 -1.44 -7.53
CA PHE A 645 -30.14 -0.45 -6.70
C PHE A 645 -31.33 -1.01 -5.91
N GLY A 646 -31.36 -2.33 -5.65
CA GLY A 646 -32.48 -3.01 -5.01
C GLY A 646 -33.71 -3.20 -5.91
N LEU A 647 -33.56 -3.00 -7.22
CA LEU A 647 -34.61 -3.15 -8.23
C LEU A 647 -34.40 -4.43 -9.03
N SER A 648 -35.51 -5.07 -9.44
CA SER A 648 -35.47 -6.16 -10.39
C SER A 648 -35.05 -5.67 -11.78
N LYS A 649 -34.62 -6.59 -12.66
CA LYS A 649 -34.33 -6.28 -14.07
C LYS A 649 -35.48 -5.53 -14.76
N LEU A 650 -36.73 -5.96 -14.54
CA LEU A 650 -37.92 -5.34 -15.12
C LEU A 650 -38.15 -3.94 -14.56
N ASP A 651 -38.10 -3.78 -13.24
CA ASP A 651 -38.24 -2.46 -12.58
C ASP A 651 -37.18 -1.47 -13.06
N LEU A 652 -35.96 -1.95 -13.31
CA LEU A 652 -34.86 -1.13 -13.79
C LEU A 652 -35.09 -0.68 -15.24
N ILE A 653 -35.55 -1.59 -16.12
CA ILE A 653 -35.96 -1.27 -17.49
C ILE A 653 -37.06 -0.21 -17.49
N GLU A 654 -38.15 -0.45 -16.77
CA GLU A 654 -39.29 0.48 -16.66
C GLU A 654 -38.84 1.86 -16.15
N THR A 655 -37.97 1.87 -15.14
CA THR A 655 -37.48 3.13 -14.57
C THR A 655 -36.63 3.90 -15.58
N ILE A 656 -35.75 3.23 -16.32
CA ILE A 656 -34.92 3.89 -17.34
C ILE A 656 -35.80 4.40 -18.49
N GLU A 657 -36.75 3.60 -18.98
CA GLU A 657 -37.68 4.01 -20.05
C GLU A 657 -38.50 5.22 -19.63
N ALA A 658 -39.05 5.23 -18.41
CA ALA A 658 -39.77 6.38 -17.86
C ALA A 658 -38.91 7.65 -17.74
N ILE A 659 -37.59 7.53 -17.56
CA ILE A 659 -36.67 8.68 -17.58
C ILE A 659 -36.43 9.14 -19.02
N LEU A 660 -36.17 8.21 -19.94
CA LEU A 660 -35.83 8.51 -21.34
C LEU A 660 -37.01 9.10 -22.13
N GLU A 661 -38.26 8.76 -21.79
CA GLU A 661 -39.47 9.29 -22.42
C GLU A 661 -39.90 10.66 -21.88
N GLN A 662 -39.33 11.07 -20.74
CA GLN A 662 -39.74 12.29 -20.07
C GLN A 662 -39.10 13.54 -20.69
N LYS A 663 -39.87 14.63 -20.76
CA LYS A 663 -39.34 15.95 -21.13
C LYS A 663 -38.28 16.42 -20.13
N PHE A 664 -37.18 16.96 -20.66
CA PHE A 664 -36.00 17.37 -19.90
C PHE A 664 -36.31 18.27 -18.69
N GLU A 665 -37.22 19.24 -18.84
CA GLU A 665 -37.58 20.21 -17.79
C GLU A 665 -38.38 19.58 -16.64
N LEU A 666 -38.98 18.41 -16.85
CA LEU A 666 -39.83 17.74 -15.88
C LEU A 666 -39.11 16.61 -15.12
N LEU A 667 -37.88 16.25 -15.51
CA LEU A 667 -37.13 15.13 -14.95
C LEU A 667 -36.93 15.21 -13.44
N LEU A 668 -36.60 16.39 -12.90
CA LEU A 668 -36.33 16.53 -11.46
C LEU A 668 -37.61 16.70 -10.61
N SER A 669 -38.76 16.90 -11.25
CA SER A 669 -40.05 17.07 -10.58
C SER A 669 -40.77 15.75 -10.29
N LYS A 670 -40.35 14.66 -10.95
CA LYS A 670 -40.92 13.33 -10.78
C LYS A 670 -40.07 12.48 -9.83
N VAL A 671 -40.74 11.56 -9.14
CA VAL A 671 -40.09 10.56 -8.28
C VAL A 671 -39.85 9.30 -9.11
N TYR A 672 -38.61 8.86 -9.18
CA TYR A 672 -38.20 7.63 -9.83
C TYR A 672 -37.73 6.61 -8.78
N LYS A 673 -37.69 5.32 -9.15
CA LYS A 673 -37.19 4.25 -8.28
C LYS A 673 -35.67 4.29 -8.06
N ILE A 674 -34.96 5.20 -8.75
CA ILE A 674 -33.52 5.46 -8.60
C ILE A 674 -33.27 6.86 -8.04
N LYS A 675 -32.07 7.08 -7.49
CA LYS A 675 -31.68 8.37 -6.92
C LYS A 675 -31.59 9.47 -7.98
N ASN A 676 -31.93 10.70 -7.57
CA ASN A 676 -31.91 11.89 -8.43
C ASN A 676 -30.50 12.27 -8.92
N ASP A 677 -29.43 11.81 -8.28
CA ASP A 677 -28.06 12.06 -8.75
C ASP A 677 -27.78 11.38 -10.09
N TYR A 678 -28.17 10.13 -10.28
CA TYR A 678 -28.05 9.45 -11.59
C TYR A 678 -28.84 10.16 -12.70
N ILE A 679 -30.00 10.74 -12.36
CA ILE A 679 -30.78 11.57 -13.28
C ILE A 679 -30.02 12.85 -13.60
N ALA A 680 -29.41 13.51 -12.61
CA ALA A 680 -28.58 14.69 -12.83
C ALA A 680 -27.37 14.41 -13.75
N ALA A 681 -26.73 13.24 -13.62
CA ALA A 681 -25.65 12.83 -14.51
C ALA A 681 -26.13 12.67 -15.97
N TYR A 682 -27.30 12.05 -16.17
CA TYR A 682 -27.95 11.97 -17.48
C TYR A 682 -28.31 13.35 -18.03
N MET A 683 -28.86 14.24 -17.20
CA MET A 683 -29.18 15.61 -17.61
C MET A 683 -27.92 16.40 -18.02
N ILE A 684 -26.82 16.27 -17.28
CA ILE A 684 -25.53 16.89 -17.63
C ILE A 684 -25.01 16.36 -18.96
N LEU A 685 -25.10 15.05 -19.21
CA LEU A 685 -24.69 14.46 -20.49
C LEU A 685 -25.50 15.06 -21.65
N ASN A 686 -26.82 15.23 -21.48
CA ASN A 686 -27.65 15.89 -22.49
C ASN A 686 -27.29 17.38 -22.66
N ILE A 687 -26.97 18.11 -21.59
CA ILE A 687 -26.55 19.53 -21.66
C ILE A 687 -25.28 19.68 -22.48
N ILE A 688 -24.26 18.85 -22.24
CA ILE A 688 -22.96 18.99 -22.92
C ILE A 688 -23.02 18.59 -24.41
N GLU A 689 -24.08 17.90 -24.83
CA GLU A 689 -24.37 17.60 -26.24
C GLU A 689 -25.05 18.78 -26.96
N GLN A 690 -25.52 19.80 -26.24
CA GLN A 690 -26.17 20.97 -26.85
C GLN A 690 -25.16 21.99 -27.36
N ASN A 691 -25.52 22.70 -28.44
CA ASN A 691 -24.68 23.77 -28.99
C ASN A 691 -24.83 25.11 -28.21
N ASP A 692 -26.02 25.38 -27.64
CA ASP A 692 -26.30 26.63 -26.93
C ASP A 692 -25.94 26.53 -25.44
N LYS A 693 -24.69 26.89 -25.13
CA LYS A 693 -24.15 26.90 -23.76
C LYS A 693 -24.91 27.84 -22.83
N MET A 694 -25.36 29.00 -23.32
CA MET A 694 -25.96 30.02 -22.45
C MET A 694 -27.35 29.62 -21.96
N LYS A 695 -28.12 28.94 -22.81
CA LYS A 695 -29.46 28.44 -22.46
C LYS A 695 -29.45 27.55 -21.21
N TYR A 696 -28.47 26.66 -21.08
CA TYR A 696 -28.42 25.64 -20.01
C TYR A 696 -27.50 26.01 -18.84
N LEU A 697 -27.00 27.25 -18.77
CA LEU A 697 -26.06 27.67 -17.75
C LEU A 697 -26.67 27.59 -16.33
N ASN A 698 -27.91 28.03 -16.18
CA ASN A 698 -28.62 28.00 -14.89
C ASN A 698 -28.97 26.57 -14.47
N ASP A 699 -29.36 25.72 -15.42
CA ASP A 699 -29.65 24.30 -15.16
C ASP A 699 -28.39 23.57 -14.68
N ALA A 700 -27.25 23.84 -15.33
CA ALA A 700 -25.96 23.30 -14.91
C ALA A 700 -25.58 23.73 -13.48
N PHE A 701 -25.80 25.01 -13.12
CA PHE A 701 -25.56 25.47 -11.75
C PHE A 701 -26.50 24.81 -10.73
N TYR A 702 -27.78 24.66 -11.07
CA TYR A 702 -28.76 24.01 -10.20
C TYR A 702 -28.40 22.54 -9.96
N LEU A 703 -28.17 21.77 -11.04
CA LEU A 703 -27.79 20.36 -10.98
C LEU A 703 -26.52 20.18 -10.15
N LEU A 704 -25.52 21.04 -10.39
CA LEU A 704 -24.25 20.94 -9.71
C LEU A 704 -24.37 21.26 -8.21
N GLU A 705 -24.97 22.41 -7.86
CA GLU A 705 -25.09 22.84 -6.46
C GLU A 705 -26.00 21.93 -5.63
N LYS A 706 -27.17 21.57 -6.17
CA LYS A 706 -28.21 20.90 -5.38
C LYS A 706 -28.05 19.39 -5.35
N ILE A 707 -27.55 18.79 -6.42
CA ILE A 707 -27.57 17.34 -6.60
C ILE A 707 -26.15 16.78 -6.67
N VAL A 708 -25.38 17.15 -7.68
CA VAL A 708 -24.07 16.50 -7.97
C VAL A 708 -23.12 16.63 -6.79
N LEU A 709 -22.85 17.84 -6.30
CA LEU A 709 -21.85 18.04 -5.24
C LEU A 709 -22.24 17.39 -3.89
N ASN A 710 -23.52 17.03 -3.71
CA ASN A 710 -24.04 16.34 -2.53
C ASN A 710 -24.17 14.81 -2.72
N SER A 711 -23.93 14.29 -3.93
CA SER A 711 -23.99 12.85 -4.18
C SER A 711 -22.91 12.11 -3.39
N ASN A 712 -23.18 10.87 -2.98
CA ASN A 712 -22.17 9.98 -2.41
C ASN A 712 -21.39 9.22 -3.49
N ASP A 713 -21.80 9.30 -4.76
CA ASP A 713 -21.13 8.65 -5.87
C ASP A 713 -19.97 9.52 -6.39
N LYS A 714 -18.75 9.08 -6.10
CA LYS A 714 -17.53 9.80 -6.49
C LYS A 714 -17.29 9.80 -8.00
N ILE A 715 -17.67 8.73 -8.70
CA ILE A 715 -17.51 8.64 -10.17
C ILE A 715 -18.43 9.65 -10.81
N LEU A 716 -19.69 9.69 -10.37
CA LEU A 716 -20.68 10.65 -10.83
C LEU A 716 -20.22 12.10 -10.62
N LYS A 717 -19.79 12.43 -9.40
CA LYS A 717 -19.26 13.76 -9.07
C LYS A 717 -18.10 14.15 -9.98
N ALA A 718 -17.09 13.28 -10.08
CA ALA A 718 -15.92 13.51 -10.92
C ALA A 718 -16.30 13.68 -12.39
N PHE A 719 -17.17 12.80 -12.92
CA PHE A 719 -17.67 12.86 -14.28
C PHE A 719 -18.40 14.18 -14.57
N CYS A 720 -19.33 14.56 -13.70
CA CYS A 720 -20.13 15.78 -13.88
C CYS A 720 -19.26 17.04 -13.79
N ILE A 721 -18.39 17.16 -12.78
CA ILE A 721 -17.47 18.30 -12.61
C ILE A 721 -16.57 18.44 -13.84
N LYS A 722 -15.93 17.34 -14.25
CA LYS A 722 -15.06 17.31 -15.44
C LYS A 722 -15.78 17.82 -16.68
N ASN A 723 -16.90 17.20 -17.02
CA ASN A 723 -17.58 17.50 -18.29
C ASN A 723 -18.16 18.92 -18.30
N LEU A 724 -18.66 19.43 -17.17
CA LEU A 724 -19.14 20.80 -17.10
C LEU A 724 -17.99 21.81 -17.24
N ILE A 725 -16.85 21.58 -16.58
CA ILE A 725 -15.66 22.44 -16.74
C ILE A 725 -15.19 22.44 -18.19
N ASP A 726 -15.09 21.26 -18.81
CA ASP A 726 -14.64 21.12 -20.21
C ASP A 726 -15.61 21.80 -21.18
N TYR A 727 -16.91 21.57 -21.03
CA TYR A 727 -17.96 22.12 -21.89
C TYR A 727 -18.06 23.64 -21.78
N PHE A 728 -18.07 24.17 -20.56
CA PHE A 728 -18.15 25.62 -20.29
C PHE A 728 -16.81 26.34 -20.33
N PHE A 729 -15.69 25.65 -20.59
CA PHE A 729 -14.36 26.24 -20.66
C PHE A 729 -14.26 27.57 -21.46
N PRO A 730 -14.93 27.74 -22.64
CA PRO A 730 -14.91 29.00 -23.38
C PRO A 730 -15.91 30.07 -22.87
N CYS A 731 -16.85 29.74 -21.98
CA CYS A 731 -17.87 30.67 -21.45
C CYS A 731 -17.38 31.33 -20.16
N GLU A 732 -17.08 32.63 -20.19
CA GLU A 732 -16.58 33.35 -19.00
C GLU A 732 -17.62 33.44 -17.88
N GLN A 733 -18.91 33.54 -18.21
CA GLN A 733 -20.01 33.66 -17.25
C GLN A 733 -20.08 32.46 -16.30
N PHE A 734 -19.75 31.25 -16.77
CA PHE A 734 -19.68 30.06 -15.91
C PHE A 734 -18.67 30.25 -14.77
N PHE A 735 -17.49 30.81 -15.08
CA PHE A 735 -16.40 31.00 -14.13
C PHE A 735 -16.54 32.28 -13.28
N GLN A 736 -17.47 33.18 -13.62
CA GLN A 736 -17.79 34.37 -12.83
C GLN A 736 -18.72 34.07 -11.65
N ASN A 737 -19.38 32.91 -11.62
CA ASN A 737 -20.20 32.50 -10.49
C ASN A 737 -19.33 32.03 -9.31
N ASN A 738 -18.87 32.99 -8.50
CA ASN A 738 -17.95 32.76 -7.38
C ASN A 738 -18.43 31.67 -6.41
N LYS A 739 -19.72 31.62 -6.10
CA LYS A 739 -20.29 30.62 -5.19
C LYS A 739 -20.08 29.20 -5.71
N ILE A 740 -20.44 28.95 -6.98
CA ILE A 740 -20.30 27.63 -7.60
C ILE A 740 -18.83 27.26 -7.74
N MET A 741 -17.97 28.18 -8.17
CA MET A 741 -16.53 27.91 -8.32
C MET A 741 -15.87 27.51 -7.00
N ILE A 742 -16.22 28.19 -5.89
CA ILE A 742 -15.73 27.84 -4.55
C ILE A 742 -16.23 26.45 -4.13
N LEU A 743 -17.51 26.13 -4.37
CA LEU A 743 -18.06 24.81 -4.05
C LEU A 743 -17.34 23.69 -4.83
N ILE A 744 -17.07 23.89 -6.12
CA ILE A 744 -16.29 22.92 -6.93
C ILE A 744 -14.87 22.79 -6.39
N LEU A 745 -14.18 23.90 -6.12
CA LEU A 745 -12.81 23.86 -5.59
C LEU A 745 -12.74 23.16 -4.24
N ASN A 746 -13.69 23.43 -3.35
CA ASN A 746 -13.80 22.75 -2.05
C ASN A 746 -14.01 21.24 -2.26
N LYS A 747 -14.89 20.83 -3.17
CA LYS A 747 -15.12 19.41 -3.44
C LYS A 747 -13.94 18.70 -4.10
N LEU A 748 -13.26 19.36 -5.03
CA LEU A 748 -12.00 18.87 -5.59
C LEU A 748 -10.95 18.69 -4.50
N HIS A 749 -10.83 19.65 -3.58
CA HIS A 749 -9.88 19.61 -2.47
C HIS A 749 -10.22 18.53 -1.43
N GLU A 750 -11.48 18.46 -0.98
CA GLU A 750 -11.96 17.54 0.05
C GLU A 750 -11.91 16.08 -0.40
N GLU A 751 -12.25 15.80 -1.66
CA GLU A 751 -12.57 14.43 -2.08
C GLU A 751 -11.68 13.86 -3.19
N PHE A 752 -10.94 14.70 -3.92
CA PHE A 752 -10.27 14.30 -5.16
C PHE A 752 -8.83 14.80 -5.33
N LEU A 753 -8.25 15.51 -4.36
CA LEU A 753 -6.92 16.11 -4.50
C LEU A 753 -5.79 15.05 -4.61
N ASP A 754 -6.03 13.86 -4.06
CA ASP A 754 -5.19 12.67 -4.15
C ASP A 754 -5.33 11.92 -5.49
N THR A 755 -6.38 12.21 -6.26
CA THR A 755 -6.59 11.64 -7.58
C THR A 755 -5.88 12.47 -8.66
N VAL A 756 -5.34 11.80 -9.69
CA VAL A 756 -4.66 12.46 -10.82
C VAL A 756 -5.62 13.41 -11.55
N GLY A 757 -6.86 12.98 -11.78
CA GLY A 757 -7.90 13.78 -12.43
C GLY A 757 -8.31 14.98 -11.58
N GLY A 758 -8.67 14.78 -10.32
CA GLY A 758 -9.09 15.86 -9.43
C GLY A 758 -8.04 16.96 -9.26
N ASN A 759 -6.77 16.57 -9.08
CA ASN A 759 -5.66 17.52 -9.02
C ASN A 759 -5.54 18.34 -10.32
N CYS A 760 -5.65 17.68 -11.49
CA CYS A 760 -5.60 18.35 -12.79
C CYS A 760 -6.73 19.37 -12.96
N TYR A 761 -7.98 19.00 -12.64
CA TYR A 761 -9.12 19.90 -12.76
C TYR A 761 -9.10 21.03 -11.73
N TYR A 762 -8.57 20.78 -10.52
CA TYR A 762 -8.31 21.84 -9.54
C TYR A 762 -7.37 22.90 -10.10
N ASP A 763 -6.29 22.46 -10.76
CA ASP A 763 -5.30 23.31 -11.41
C ASP A 763 -5.89 24.12 -12.57
N ILE A 764 -6.69 23.48 -13.43
CA ILE A 764 -7.38 24.12 -14.56
C ILE A 764 -8.32 25.21 -14.03
N LEU A 765 -9.15 24.86 -13.05
CA LEU A 765 -10.15 25.76 -12.48
C LEU A 765 -9.50 26.94 -11.76
N SER A 766 -8.48 26.69 -10.95
CA SER A 766 -7.73 27.73 -10.22
C SER A 766 -7.09 28.74 -11.17
N LYS A 767 -6.49 28.27 -12.28
CA LYS A 767 -5.92 29.16 -13.32
C LYS A 767 -6.99 30.00 -14.00
N LYS A 768 -8.12 29.40 -14.36
CA LYS A 768 -9.23 30.11 -15.02
C LYS A 768 -9.83 31.16 -14.08
N LEU A 769 -10.10 30.80 -12.83
CA LEU A 769 -10.63 31.71 -11.81
C LEU A 769 -9.67 32.86 -11.53
N LYS A 770 -8.36 32.60 -11.42
CA LYS A 770 -7.36 33.67 -11.27
C LYS A 770 -7.44 34.70 -12.39
N LYS A 771 -7.59 34.25 -13.65
CA LYS A 771 -7.72 35.15 -14.81
C LYS A 771 -8.99 36.02 -14.69
N VAL A 772 -10.11 35.42 -14.29
CA VAL A 772 -11.39 36.12 -14.09
C VAL A 772 -11.30 37.15 -12.95
N LEU A 773 -10.70 36.78 -11.82
CA LEU A 773 -10.59 37.65 -10.64
C LEU A 773 -9.67 38.86 -10.85
N ILE A 774 -8.58 38.68 -11.63
CA ILE A 774 -7.56 39.72 -11.84
C ILE A 774 -7.87 40.57 -13.08
N ASN A 775 -8.69 40.09 -14.03
CA ASN A 775 -9.10 40.81 -15.23
C ASN A 775 -7.96 41.56 -15.96
N ASN A 776 -6.79 40.92 -16.10
CA ASN A 776 -5.55 41.50 -16.65
C ASN A 776 -5.01 42.76 -15.95
N THR A 777 -5.45 43.07 -14.72
CA THR A 777 -4.89 44.17 -13.90
C THR A 777 -3.72 43.68 -13.05
N HIS A 778 -2.57 44.35 -13.11
CA HIS A 778 -1.40 43.98 -12.30
C HIS A 778 -1.51 44.56 -10.88
N LEU A 779 -1.11 43.78 -9.88
CA LEU A 779 -0.96 44.26 -8.50
C LEU A 779 0.13 45.35 -8.44
N GLN A 780 -0.18 46.50 -7.84
CA GLN A 780 0.77 47.62 -7.72
C GLN A 780 1.64 47.48 -6.47
N THR A 781 2.97 47.39 -6.63
CA THR A 781 3.97 47.46 -5.54
C THR A 781 5.09 48.44 -5.92
N LYS A 782 5.97 48.84 -4.97
CA LYS A 782 7.15 49.70 -5.25
C LYS A 782 8.27 48.99 -6.07
N LYS A 783 8.00 47.76 -6.54
CA LYS A 783 8.76 46.92 -7.48
C LYS A 783 10.28 47.11 -7.43
N ARG A 784 10.92 46.52 -6.42
CA ARG A 784 12.38 46.48 -6.29
C ARG A 784 12.96 45.31 -7.07
N VAL A 785 13.93 45.58 -7.93
CA VAL A 785 14.61 44.57 -8.76
C VAL A 785 16.07 44.44 -8.34
N ALA A 786 16.54 43.20 -8.16
CA ALA A 786 17.94 42.89 -7.97
C ALA A 786 18.54 42.21 -9.22
N VAL A 787 19.73 42.64 -9.64
CA VAL A 787 20.53 42.00 -10.68
C VAL A 787 21.72 41.28 -10.04
N CYS A 788 21.69 39.94 -10.12
CA CYS A 788 22.62 39.00 -9.54
C CYS A 788 23.60 38.48 -10.60
N ILE A 789 24.83 38.99 -10.60
CA ILE A 789 25.87 38.61 -11.56
C ILE A 789 26.82 37.60 -10.90
N PHE A 790 26.88 36.39 -11.45
CA PHE A 790 27.67 35.30 -10.86
C PHE A 790 28.53 34.57 -11.89
N GLY A 791 29.72 34.16 -11.46
CA GLY A 791 30.64 33.34 -12.26
C GLY A 791 31.94 34.05 -12.61
N ALA A 792 32.79 33.38 -13.38
CA ALA A 792 34.14 33.86 -13.64
C ALA A 792 34.17 34.96 -14.71
N MET A 793 34.80 36.09 -14.37
CA MET A 793 35.14 37.14 -15.32
C MET A 793 36.13 36.62 -16.37
N ARG A 794 36.00 37.10 -17.61
CA ARG A 794 36.84 36.65 -18.74
C ARG A 794 37.00 37.72 -19.80
N GLY A 795 38.11 37.68 -20.53
CA GLY A 795 38.44 38.58 -21.63
C GLY A 795 38.22 40.06 -21.28
N ASP A 796 37.30 40.71 -22.00
CA ASP A 796 36.83 42.08 -21.75
C ASP A 796 35.47 42.09 -21.03
N PHE A 797 35.46 41.60 -19.79
CA PHE A 797 34.24 41.52 -18.99
C PHE A 797 33.63 42.91 -18.69
N ILE A 798 34.41 43.99 -18.73
CA ILE A 798 33.91 45.35 -18.50
C ILE A 798 32.97 45.78 -19.61
N ALA A 799 33.31 45.50 -20.87
CA ALA A 799 32.42 45.77 -22.01
C ALA A 799 31.08 45.03 -21.88
N SER A 800 31.10 43.76 -21.45
CA SER A 800 29.88 42.97 -21.21
C SER A 800 29.06 43.51 -20.03
N LEU A 801 29.70 43.94 -18.94
CA LEU A 801 28.99 44.57 -17.82
C LEU A 801 28.36 45.91 -18.20
N LYS A 802 28.99 46.71 -19.07
CA LYS A 802 28.39 47.93 -19.63
C LYS A 802 27.20 47.63 -20.53
N ASN A 803 27.26 46.55 -21.32
CA ASN A 803 26.09 46.09 -22.07
C ASN A 803 24.95 45.70 -21.12
N LEU A 804 25.23 44.97 -20.04
CA LEU A 804 24.23 44.64 -19.01
C LEU A 804 23.64 45.89 -18.33
N GLU A 805 24.47 46.91 -18.10
CA GLU A 805 24.04 48.19 -17.54
C GLU A 805 22.97 48.85 -18.42
N GLN A 806 23.20 48.87 -19.74
CA GLN A 806 22.31 49.50 -20.72
C GLN A 806 21.05 48.67 -21.02
N THR A 807 21.15 47.34 -20.94
CA THR A 807 20.10 46.42 -21.39
C THR A 807 19.20 45.90 -20.27
N ILE A 808 19.64 45.93 -19.01
CA ILE A 808 18.87 45.42 -17.86
C ILE A 808 18.89 46.38 -16.67
N ILE A 809 20.08 46.79 -16.20
CA ILE A 809 20.20 47.48 -14.91
C ILE A 809 19.49 48.85 -14.96
N LYS A 810 19.75 49.65 -16.00
CA LYS A 810 19.07 50.94 -16.18
C LYS A 810 17.57 50.80 -16.48
N PRO A 811 17.13 49.96 -17.45
CA PRO A 811 15.70 49.78 -17.74
C PRO A 811 14.86 49.37 -16.53
N LEU A 812 15.41 48.54 -15.64
CA LEU A 812 14.69 48.04 -14.45
C LEU A 812 14.96 48.82 -13.17
N ASN A 813 15.75 49.90 -13.23
CA ASN A 813 16.25 50.62 -12.05
C ASN A 813 16.77 49.68 -10.95
N ALA A 814 17.59 48.70 -11.34
CA ALA A 814 17.94 47.58 -10.48
C ALA A 814 19.17 47.84 -9.61
N ASP A 815 19.17 47.22 -8.43
CA ASP A 815 20.35 47.12 -7.55
C ASP A 815 21.22 45.93 -7.98
N VAL A 816 22.55 46.10 -7.96
CA VAL A 816 23.48 45.10 -8.52
C VAL A 816 24.30 44.40 -7.45
N PHE A 817 24.36 43.06 -7.55
CA PHE A 817 25.11 42.17 -6.67
C PHE A 817 26.08 41.32 -7.48
N ILE A 818 27.37 41.39 -7.18
CA ILE A 818 28.40 40.70 -7.97
C ILE A 818 29.14 39.68 -7.11
N PHE A 819 29.08 38.42 -7.54
CA PHE A 819 29.98 37.37 -7.11
C PHE A 819 30.90 36.98 -8.26
N SER A 820 32.20 36.99 -8.02
CA SER A 820 33.15 36.38 -8.94
C SER A 820 34.32 35.76 -8.19
N TRP A 821 35.16 35.07 -8.93
CA TRP A 821 36.47 34.66 -8.44
C TRP A 821 37.41 35.86 -8.49
N ASN A 822 38.41 35.92 -7.62
CA ASN A 822 39.44 36.97 -7.65
C ASN A 822 40.42 36.85 -8.84
N LYS A 823 40.12 35.98 -9.81
CA LYS A 823 40.88 35.74 -11.04
C LYS A 823 39.95 35.87 -12.26
N ALA A 824 40.37 36.61 -13.28
CA ALA A 824 39.70 36.70 -14.57
C ALA A 824 40.48 35.96 -15.66
N TYR A 825 39.78 35.21 -16.51
CA TYR A 825 40.38 34.44 -17.60
C TYR A 825 40.82 35.34 -18.75
N LYS A 826 42.11 35.33 -19.10
CA LYS A 826 42.61 35.85 -20.39
C LYS A 826 42.60 34.79 -21.48
N TRP A 827 42.77 33.53 -21.09
CA TRP A 827 42.53 32.36 -21.93
C TRP A 827 41.86 31.26 -21.10
N ALA A 828 40.77 30.71 -21.61
CA ALA A 828 39.94 29.73 -20.90
C ALA A 828 40.23 28.27 -21.29
N GLY A 829 41.37 28.01 -21.93
CA GLY A 829 41.70 26.68 -22.45
C GLY A 829 40.93 26.31 -23.74
N LEU A 830 40.92 25.03 -24.10
CA LEU A 830 40.29 24.52 -25.34
C LEU A 830 38.74 24.40 -25.28
N GLY A 831 38.11 24.78 -24.18
CA GLY A 831 36.65 24.68 -24.00
C GLY A 831 36.11 23.24 -23.96
N GLY A 832 34.79 23.09 -23.75
CA GLY A 832 34.14 21.80 -23.45
C GLY A 832 33.43 21.08 -24.61
N ASN A 833 33.27 21.70 -25.78
CA ASN A 833 32.43 21.15 -26.88
C ASN A 833 33.22 20.34 -27.93
N GLY A 834 34.48 19.98 -27.63
CA GLY A 834 35.33 19.23 -28.57
C GLY A 834 35.85 20.02 -29.78
N CYS A 835 35.54 21.31 -29.89
CA CYS A 835 36.01 22.22 -30.94
C CYS A 835 36.47 23.55 -30.32
N TRP A 836 37.79 23.73 -30.21
CA TRP A 836 38.39 24.84 -29.47
C TRP A 836 38.18 26.19 -30.16
N ILE A 837 38.11 26.22 -31.49
CA ILE A 837 37.99 27.47 -32.24
C ILE A 837 36.56 28.01 -32.25
N ARG A 838 35.54 27.13 -32.30
CA ARG A 838 34.13 27.53 -32.47
C ARG A 838 33.58 28.36 -31.31
N ARG A 839 34.17 28.27 -30.11
CA ARG A 839 33.65 28.91 -28.89
C ARG A 839 34.22 30.31 -28.62
N PHE A 840 35.41 30.60 -29.13
CA PHE A 840 36.17 31.79 -28.73
C PHE A 840 36.46 32.75 -29.88
N PHE A 841 36.09 32.37 -31.10
CA PHE A 841 36.39 33.14 -32.30
C PHE A 841 35.12 33.32 -33.16
N PRO A 842 35.00 34.46 -33.85
CA PRO A 842 33.88 34.71 -34.75
C PRO A 842 33.91 33.77 -35.97
N SER A 843 32.75 33.56 -36.60
CA SER A 843 32.58 32.56 -37.67
C SER A 843 33.53 32.77 -38.86
N ASN A 844 33.88 34.01 -39.19
CA ASN A 844 34.84 34.32 -40.25
C ASN A 844 36.27 33.80 -39.95
N VAL A 845 36.68 33.78 -38.69
CA VAL A 845 37.97 33.21 -38.25
C VAL A 845 37.86 31.69 -38.17
N VAL A 846 36.75 31.16 -37.65
CA VAL A 846 36.49 29.71 -37.55
C VAL A 846 36.53 29.05 -38.93
N ASN A 847 35.95 29.68 -39.94
CA ASN A 847 35.91 29.17 -41.31
C ASN A 847 37.30 29.08 -41.97
N GLN A 848 38.25 29.90 -41.52
CA GLN A 848 39.64 29.90 -42.01
C GLN A 848 40.55 28.91 -41.27
N CYS A 849 40.08 28.30 -40.18
CA CYS A 849 40.82 27.25 -39.47
C CYS A 849 40.82 25.97 -40.30
N PRO A 850 41.99 25.35 -40.58
CA PRO A 850 42.06 24.06 -41.28
C PRO A 850 41.19 23.02 -40.59
N PHE A 851 40.46 22.21 -41.37
CA PHE A 851 39.48 21.26 -40.85
C PHE A 851 40.14 20.27 -39.88
N ASP A 852 41.36 19.85 -40.20
CA ASP A 852 42.14 18.84 -39.49
C ASP A 852 42.46 19.24 -38.05
N ILE A 853 42.65 20.53 -37.76
CA ILE A 853 42.94 21.03 -36.41
C ILE A 853 41.74 21.71 -35.74
N ARG A 854 40.57 21.70 -36.38
CA ARG A 854 39.38 22.40 -35.88
C ARG A 854 38.83 21.75 -34.60
N THR A 855 38.90 20.43 -34.51
CA THR A 855 38.50 19.67 -33.32
C THR A 855 39.65 19.58 -32.30
N ASN A 856 39.32 19.41 -31.03
CA ASN A 856 40.31 19.22 -29.96
C ASN A 856 41.15 17.96 -30.20
N GLN A 857 40.52 16.90 -30.73
CA GLN A 857 41.21 15.65 -31.06
C GLN A 857 42.13 15.82 -32.27
N GLY A 858 41.65 16.48 -33.33
CA GLY A 858 42.45 16.80 -34.51
C GLY A 858 43.67 17.65 -34.17
N LEU A 859 43.46 18.73 -33.40
CA LEU A 859 44.54 19.57 -32.88
C LEU A 859 45.54 18.75 -32.04
N LYS A 860 45.07 17.86 -31.16
CA LYS A 860 45.93 17.00 -30.34
C LYS A 860 46.78 16.05 -31.17
N ASN A 861 46.21 15.48 -32.23
CA ASN A 861 46.90 14.50 -33.07
C ASN A 861 47.94 15.16 -33.98
N ILE A 862 47.60 16.31 -34.56
CA ILE A 862 48.41 16.98 -35.58
C ILE A 862 49.41 17.97 -34.96
N MET A 863 48.98 18.70 -33.93
CA MET A 863 49.77 19.74 -33.26
C MET A 863 49.82 19.50 -31.74
N PRO A 864 50.45 18.39 -31.26
CA PRO A 864 50.38 17.96 -29.87
C PRO A 864 50.97 18.95 -28.86
N GLU A 865 52.03 19.70 -29.21
CA GLU A 865 52.66 20.69 -28.33
C GLU A 865 51.83 21.98 -28.27
N VAL A 866 51.25 22.39 -29.40
CA VAL A 866 50.26 23.48 -29.46
C VAL A 866 49.04 23.12 -28.63
N PHE A 867 48.49 21.91 -28.80
CA PHE A 867 47.36 21.40 -28.00
C PHE A 867 47.65 21.49 -26.50
N LYS A 868 48.83 21.02 -26.07
CA LYS A 868 49.25 21.06 -24.66
C LYS A 868 49.37 22.49 -24.13
N SER A 869 49.83 23.44 -24.94
CA SER A 869 49.92 24.85 -24.55
C SER A 869 48.54 25.50 -24.45
N LEU A 870 47.70 25.31 -25.47
CA LEU A 870 46.33 25.85 -25.53
C LEU A 870 45.39 25.20 -24.51
N SER A 871 45.70 24.01 -24.00
CA SER A 871 44.93 23.36 -22.92
C SER A 871 45.07 24.04 -21.56
N LYS A 872 46.09 24.90 -21.36
CA LYS A 872 46.31 25.58 -20.07
C LYS A 872 45.48 26.85 -19.97
N GLU A 873 44.84 27.06 -18.84
CA GLU A 873 44.11 28.30 -18.54
C GLU A 873 45.09 29.42 -18.12
N TYR A 874 44.84 30.66 -18.56
CA TYR A 874 45.64 31.84 -18.19
C TYR A 874 44.75 32.89 -17.56
N PHE A 875 45.21 33.43 -16.42
CA PHE A 875 44.44 34.30 -15.55
C PHE A 875 45.17 35.61 -15.24
N VAL A 876 44.40 36.62 -14.87
CA VAL A 876 44.88 37.83 -14.19
C VAL A 876 44.09 38.04 -12.91
N ASP A 877 44.73 38.56 -11.87
CA ASP A 877 44.03 38.91 -10.62
C ASP A 877 43.11 40.13 -10.85
N ILE A 878 41.94 40.11 -10.22
CA ILE A 878 40.98 41.22 -10.26
C ILE A 878 40.64 41.72 -8.86
N LYS A 879 40.33 43.01 -8.75
CA LYS A 879 40.03 43.73 -7.51
C LYS A 879 38.67 44.41 -7.60
N LYS A 880 38.08 44.74 -6.45
CA LYS A 880 36.78 45.44 -6.40
C LYS A 880 36.80 46.78 -7.16
N SER A 881 37.95 47.46 -7.21
CA SER A 881 38.15 48.70 -7.96
C SER A 881 37.92 48.56 -9.47
N ASP A 882 38.05 47.35 -10.01
CA ASP A 882 37.89 47.10 -11.45
C ASP A 882 36.42 47.23 -11.90
N PHE A 883 35.48 47.20 -10.94
CA PHE A 883 34.03 47.33 -11.19
C PHE A 883 33.51 48.76 -11.02
N LYS A 884 34.39 49.75 -10.78
CA LYS A 884 34.03 51.14 -10.45
C LYS A 884 33.16 51.83 -11.51
N GLU A 885 33.19 51.34 -12.75
CA GLU A 885 32.46 51.94 -13.88
C GLU A 885 31.00 51.48 -13.96
N ILE A 886 30.58 50.49 -13.16
CA ILE A 886 29.22 49.97 -13.16
C ILE A 886 28.41 50.65 -12.05
N LYS A 887 27.27 51.25 -12.41
CA LYS A 887 26.38 51.95 -11.48
C LYS A 887 25.54 50.99 -10.62
N ASN A 888 25.03 51.51 -9.49
CA ASN A 888 24.09 50.84 -8.58
C ASN A 888 24.56 49.52 -7.95
N ILE A 889 25.88 49.30 -7.87
CA ILE A 889 26.41 48.13 -7.14
C ILE A 889 26.23 48.30 -5.64
N LYS A 890 25.55 47.34 -5.01
CA LYS A 890 25.33 47.31 -3.56
C LYS A 890 26.36 46.45 -2.84
N LYS A 891 26.69 45.26 -3.39
CA LYS A 891 27.72 44.37 -2.84
C LYS A 891 28.55 43.69 -3.92
N ILE A 892 29.86 43.55 -3.65
CA ILE A 892 30.82 42.78 -4.44
C ILE A 892 31.58 41.83 -3.53
N TYR A 893 31.63 40.55 -3.91
CA TYR A 893 32.46 39.54 -3.28
C TYR A 893 33.33 38.84 -4.32
N LEU A 894 34.65 38.89 -4.09
CA LEU A 894 35.66 38.22 -4.92
C LEU A 894 36.31 37.12 -4.09
N GLU A 895 36.05 35.86 -4.44
CA GLU A 895 36.54 34.70 -3.69
C GLU A 895 37.78 34.09 -4.35
N ASN A 896 38.71 33.57 -3.55
CA ASN A 896 39.82 32.82 -4.09
C ASN A 896 39.36 31.42 -4.55
N PRO A 897 39.47 31.07 -5.85
CA PRO A 897 39.03 29.76 -6.33
C PRO A 897 39.80 28.60 -5.68
N ASP A 898 41.06 28.82 -5.28
CA ASP A 898 41.89 27.79 -4.64
C ASP A 898 41.35 27.46 -3.23
N GLN A 899 40.73 28.43 -2.53
CA GLN A 899 40.08 28.19 -1.24
C GLN A 899 38.81 27.35 -1.39
N PHE A 900 38.03 27.59 -2.45
CA PHE A 900 36.88 26.75 -2.77
C PHE A 900 37.29 25.30 -3.05
N GLU A 901 38.33 25.12 -3.87
CA GLU A 901 38.85 23.79 -4.21
C GLU A 901 39.35 23.04 -2.97
N LEU A 902 40.05 23.74 -2.07
CA LEU A 902 40.51 23.19 -0.80
C LEU A 902 39.33 22.77 0.10
N LYS A 903 38.33 23.64 0.24
CA LYS A 903 37.19 23.43 1.13
C LYS A 903 36.29 22.28 0.68
N TYR A 904 35.97 22.22 -0.61
CA TYR A 904 35.00 21.25 -1.15
C TYR A 904 35.64 20.08 -1.91
N LYS A 905 36.98 20.02 -1.98
CA LYS A 905 37.73 18.92 -2.62
C LYS A 905 37.28 18.62 -4.06
N THR A 906 36.87 19.65 -4.80
CA THR A 906 36.44 19.53 -6.21
C THR A 906 36.98 20.70 -7.03
N LYS A 907 37.47 20.39 -8.23
CA LYS A 907 37.93 21.37 -9.22
C LYS A 907 36.93 21.58 -10.36
N LEU A 908 35.78 20.90 -10.32
CA LEU A 908 34.81 20.92 -11.41
C LEU A 908 34.17 22.31 -11.56
N ASN A 909 34.21 22.83 -12.78
CA ASN A 909 33.65 24.15 -13.11
C ASN A 909 32.13 24.24 -12.86
N ARG A 910 31.38 23.14 -13.01
CA ARG A 910 29.95 23.08 -12.67
C ARG A 910 29.68 23.26 -11.18
N SER A 911 30.52 22.69 -10.30
CA SER A 911 30.41 22.87 -8.85
C SER A 911 30.65 24.34 -8.47
N LYS A 912 31.70 24.94 -9.05
CA LYS A 912 32.01 26.37 -8.91
C LYS A 912 30.87 27.27 -9.36
N MET A 913 30.17 26.91 -10.43
CA MET A 913 29.03 27.68 -10.96
C MET A 913 27.86 27.71 -9.97
N TRP A 914 27.39 26.54 -9.51
CA TRP A 914 26.28 26.45 -8.56
C TRP A 914 26.62 27.11 -7.21
N TYR A 915 27.84 26.91 -6.72
CA TYR A 915 28.32 27.59 -5.53
C TYR A 915 28.33 29.11 -5.70
N GLY A 916 28.86 29.63 -6.81
CA GLY A 916 28.93 31.07 -7.04
C GLY A 916 27.57 31.73 -7.15
N MET A 917 26.60 31.04 -7.75
CA MET A 917 25.21 31.46 -7.78
C MET A 917 24.62 31.56 -6.36
N TYR A 918 24.81 30.53 -5.54
CA TYR A 918 24.38 30.52 -4.14
C TYR A 918 25.05 31.63 -3.30
N ARG A 919 26.37 31.81 -3.44
CA ARG A 919 27.09 32.90 -2.75
C ARG A 919 26.56 34.27 -3.16
N ASN A 920 26.21 34.46 -4.43
CA ASN A 920 25.62 35.71 -4.89
C ASN A 920 24.22 35.96 -4.29
N TYR A 921 23.40 34.91 -4.17
CA TYR A 921 22.12 35.01 -3.47
C TYR A 921 22.29 35.32 -1.98
N GLN A 922 23.30 34.76 -1.32
CA GLN A 922 23.62 35.12 0.07
C GLN A 922 23.95 36.61 0.22
N LEU A 923 24.71 37.20 -0.72
CA LEU A 923 25.01 38.64 -0.70
C LEU A 923 23.75 39.49 -0.80
N LEU A 924 22.82 39.11 -1.69
CA LEU A 924 21.51 39.76 -1.79
C LEU A 924 20.77 39.67 -0.46
N CYS A 925 20.67 38.47 0.13
CA CYS A 925 19.99 38.25 1.42
C CYS A 925 20.64 38.99 2.59
N GLU A 926 21.95 39.18 2.59
CA GLU A 926 22.64 40.02 3.58
C GLU A 926 22.24 41.48 3.45
N TYR A 927 22.18 42.01 2.22
CA TYR A 927 21.77 43.39 1.98
C TYR A 927 20.28 43.63 2.31
N GLU A 928 19.41 42.67 1.97
CA GLU A 928 18.00 42.67 2.36
C GLU A 928 17.84 42.79 3.89
N ARG A 929 18.65 42.03 4.66
CA ARG A 929 18.67 42.08 6.13
C ARG A 929 19.19 43.41 6.66
N GLU A 930 20.30 43.91 6.10
CA GLU A 930 20.91 45.19 6.51
C GLU A 930 19.98 46.39 6.28
N ASN A 931 19.09 46.32 5.29
CA ASN A 931 18.20 47.42 4.90
C ASN A 931 16.72 47.17 5.22
N ASN A 932 16.41 46.07 5.90
CA ASN A 932 15.06 45.68 6.32
C ASN A 932 14.00 45.69 5.20
N PHE A 933 14.34 45.13 4.03
CA PHE A 933 13.39 44.92 2.94
C PHE A 933 13.72 43.69 2.10
N LYS A 934 12.76 43.22 1.30
CA LYS A 934 12.98 42.18 0.28
C LYS A 934 12.76 42.72 -1.13
N TYR A 935 13.50 42.16 -2.08
CA TYR A 935 13.27 42.44 -3.50
C TYR A 935 12.01 41.73 -4.01
N ASP A 936 11.35 42.30 -5.00
CA ASP A 936 10.18 41.69 -5.64
C ASP A 936 10.62 40.72 -6.75
N PHE A 937 11.63 41.14 -7.52
CA PHE A 937 12.16 40.38 -8.65
C PHE A 937 13.68 40.24 -8.59
N ILE A 938 14.17 39.10 -9.07
CA ILE A 938 15.60 38.84 -9.21
C ILE A 938 15.89 38.49 -10.68
N VAL A 939 16.85 39.19 -11.27
CA VAL A 939 17.47 38.85 -12.55
C VAL A 939 18.85 38.27 -12.26
N ALA A 940 19.07 37.01 -12.56
CA ALA A 940 20.36 36.38 -12.35
C ALA A 940 21.00 35.98 -13.67
N THR A 941 22.26 36.34 -13.85
CA THR A 941 22.96 36.11 -15.12
C THR A 941 24.46 35.91 -14.95
N ARG A 942 25.08 35.29 -15.95
CA ARG A 942 26.52 35.15 -16.06
C ARG A 942 27.15 36.41 -16.68
N PRO A 943 28.40 36.76 -16.32
CA PRO A 943 29.08 37.94 -16.86
C PRO A 943 29.51 37.81 -18.32
N ASP A 944 29.39 36.63 -18.93
CA ASP A 944 29.85 36.34 -20.30
C ASP A 944 28.73 36.32 -21.36
N ARG A 945 27.54 36.85 -21.02
CA ARG A 945 26.33 36.81 -21.86
C ARG A 945 25.80 38.22 -22.11
N ASP A 946 25.94 38.68 -23.35
CA ASP A 946 25.50 40.01 -23.79
C ASP A 946 24.15 39.97 -24.49
N HIS A 947 23.50 41.13 -24.55
CA HIS A 947 22.13 41.27 -25.01
C HIS A 947 21.98 42.35 -26.09
N GLU A 948 20.92 42.19 -26.88
CA GLU A 948 20.35 43.16 -27.79
C GLU A 948 18.96 43.55 -27.30
N GLY A 949 18.68 44.85 -27.25
CA GLY A 949 17.44 45.41 -26.70
C GLY A 949 17.42 45.56 -25.18
N GLN A 950 16.27 45.97 -24.62
CA GLN A 950 16.09 46.25 -23.19
C GLN A 950 15.04 45.33 -22.55
N LEU A 951 15.34 44.79 -21.36
CA LEU A 951 14.38 44.00 -20.58
C LEU A 951 13.40 44.94 -19.89
N LYS A 952 12.11 44.72 -20.15
CA LYS A 952 11.00 45.51 -19.61
C LYS A 952 10.48 44.92 -18.30
N ILE A 953 10.01 45.77 -17.38
CA ILE A 953 9.52 45.34 -16.07
C ILE A 953 8.20 44.56 -16.20
N GLU A 954 7.38 44.93 -17.18
CA GLU A 954 6.10 44.31 -17.51
C GLU A 954 6.26 42.81 -17.82
N SER A 955 7.40 42.40 -18.39
CA SER A 955 7.71 40.99 -18.63
C SER A 955 7.88 40.18 -17.34
N LEU A 956 8.21 40.82 -16.22
CA LEU A 956 8.34 40.18 -14.91
C LEU A 956 7.01 40.19 -14.14
N GLU A 957 6.20 41.23 -14.33
CA GLU A 957 4.92 41.44 -13.63
C GLU A 957 3.82 40.46 -14.04
N VAL A 958 3.94 39.84 -15.21
CA VAL A 958 3.02 38.81 -15.69
C VAL A 958 3.27 37.42 -15.06
N LEU A 959 4.40 37.24 -14.37
CA LEU A 959 4.83 35.93 -13.86
C LEU A 959 4.16 35.58 -12.52
N ASN A 960 3.75 34.33 -12.38
CA ASN A 960 3.34 33.75 -11.11
C ASN A 960 4.53 33.48 -10.18
N SER A 961 4.29 33.31 -8.88
CA SER A 961 5.32 33.08 -7.85
C SER A 961 6.11 31.77 -8.00
N ASN A 962 5.69 30.88 -8.91
CA ASN A 962 6.38 29.66 -9.31
C ASN A 962 6.77 29.68 -10.80
N GLU A 963 6.85 30.85 -11.41
CA GLU A 963 7.25 31.02 -12.81
C GLU A 963 8.56 31.80 -12.88
N ILE A 964 9.37 31.49 -13.89
CA ILE A 964 10.58 32.21 -14.23
C ILE A 964 10.69 32.34 -15.74
N LEU A 965 11.29 33.43 -16.18
CA LEU A 965 11.79 33.58 -17.54
C LEU A 965 13.20 33.05 -17.62
N GLU A 966 13.48 32.35 -18.71
CA GLU A 966 14.73 31.65 -18.89
C GLU A 966 15.07 31.48 -20.37
N LEU A 967 16.36 31.40 -20.67
CA LEU A 967 16.80 31.12 -22.02
C LEU A 967 16.71 29.63 -22.36
N GLN A 968 15.77 29.28 -23.22
CA GLN A 968 15.68 27.92 -23.76
C GLN A 968 16.84 27.64 -24.73
N GLY A 969 17.65 26.61 -24.43
CA GLY A 969 18.59 25.97 -25.35
C GLY A 969 17.97 24.75 -26.05
N HIS A 970 18.76 24.02 -26.83
CA HIS A 970 18.29 22.82 -27.57
C HIS A 970 17.83 21.65 -26.68
N LEU A 971 18.17 21.66 -25.39
CA LEU A 971 17.83 20.62 -24.41
C LEU A 971 16.97 21.17 -23.25
N GLY A 972 16.31 22.32 -23.47
CA GLY A 972 15.57 23.07 -22.44
C GLY A 972 16.42 24.14 -21.76
N PRO A 973 16.21 24.46 -20.48
CA PRO A 973 16.89 25.56 -19.81
C PRO A 973 18.42 25.55 -19.91
N ALA A 974 18.96 26.60 -20.53
CA ALA A 974 20.38 26.77 -20.76
C ALA A 974 21.18 27.00 -19.46
N GLY A 975 20.53 27.46 -18.38
CA GLY A 975 21.24 27.68 -17.11
C GLY A 975 22.09 28.96 -17.11
N GLU A 976 21.78 29.89 -18.01
CA GLU A 976 22.63 31.06 -18.30
C GLU A 976 22.06 32.38 -17.80
N LYS A 977 20.72 32.53 -17.88
CA LYS A 977 20.02 33.73 -17.46
C LYS A 977 18.59 33.41 -17.03
N PHE A 978 18.22 33.98 -15.90
CA PHE A 978 16.92 33.79 -15.27
C PHE A 978 16.39 35.13 -14.77
N ALA A 979 15.10 35.33 -14.91
CA ALA A 979 14.43 36.47 -14.30
C ALA A 979 13.06 36.04 -13.79
N GLY A 980 12.71 36.42 -12.59
CA GLY A 980 11.39 36.09 -12.05
C GLY A 980 11.18 36.61 -10.64
N PRO A 981 10.02 36.28 -10.05
CA PRO A 981 9.72 36.63 -8.66
C PRO A 981 10.77 36.06 -7.72
N ARG A 982 11.04 36.80 -6.64
CA ARG A 982 12.05 36.45 -5.63
C ARG A 982 11.96 35.01 -5.14
N GLU A 983 10.75 34.47 -4.94
CA GLU A 983 10.55 33.13 -4.38
C GLU A 983 10.99 32.00 -5.33
N SER A 984 10.62 32.06 -6.62
CA SER A 984 11.15 31.13 -7.63
C SER A 984 12.67 31.25 -7.74
N MET A 985 13.17 32.49 -7.76
CA MET A 985 14.59 32.76 -7.95
C MET A 985 15.43 32.32 -6.76
N ARG A 986 14.91 32.39 -5.53
CA ARG A 986 15.54 31.80 -4.33
C ARG A 986 15.82 30.32 -4.52
N LEU A 987 14.82 29.55 -4.94
CA LEU A 987 14.94 28.10 -5.11
C LEU A 987 15.97 27.78 -6.17
N TRP A 988 15.94 28.50 -7.30
CA TRP A 988 16.91 28.34 -8.37
C TRP A 988 18.35 28.70 -7.94
N MET A 989 18.55 29.86 -7.29
CA MET A 989 19.89 30.30 -6.87
C MET A 989 20.50 29.46 -5.75
N SER A 990 19.68 28.71 -5.01
CA SER A 990 20.10 27.96 -3.81
C SER A 990 20.30 26.46 -4.05
N ILE A 991 20.39 26.01 -5.30
CA ILE A 991 20.65 24.59 -5.65
C ILE A 991 21.85 24.02 -4.86
N TRP A 992 22.91 24.80 -4.68
CA TRP A 992 24.10 24.36 -3.94
C TRP A 992 23.79 23.98 -2.48
N GLU A 993 22.99 24.80 -1.79
CA GLU A 993 22.59 24.55 -0.41
C GLU A 993 21.66 23.33 -0.30
N TYR A 994 20.66 23.24 -1.18
CA TYR A 994 19.76 22.10 -1.21
C TYR A 994 20.48 20.80 -1.55
N ALA A 995 21.45 20.83 -2.47
CA ALA A 995 22.27 19.66 -2.78
C ALA A 995 23.10 19.17 -1.59
N GLN A 996 23.61 20.11 -0.78
CA GLN A 996 24.34 19.78 0.44
C GLN A 996 23.46 19.07 1.47
N LEU A 997 22.20 19.52 1.61
CA LEU A 997 21.24 18.99 2.59
C LEU A 997 20.52 17.70 2.13
N ASN A 998 20.37 17.49 0.82
CA ASN A 998 19.47 16.46 0.27
C ASN A 998 20.21 15.37 -0.54
N LYS A 999 21.30 14.83 -0.01
CA LYS A 999 22.13 13.80 -0.68
C LYS A 999 21.39 12.48 -0.98
N ARG A 1000 20.22 12.26 -0.37
CA ARG A 1000 19.34 11.11 -0.67
C ARG A 1000 18.69 11.17 -2.05
N LEU A 1001 18.58 12.37 -2.64
CA LEU A 1001 18.05 12.53 -4.00
C LEU A 1001 19.11 12.06 -5.00
N PHE A 1002 18.71 11.22 -5.96
CA PHE A 1002 19.66 10.57 -6.87
C PHE A 1002 20.49 11.56 -7.69
N PHE A 1003 19.97 12.76 -7.97
CA PHE A 1003 20.69 13.84 -8.69
C PHE A 1003 21.56 14.74 -7.79
N PHE A 1004 21.57 14.51 -6.47
CA PHE A 1004 22.43 15.20 -5.48
C PHE A 1004 23.39 14.27 -4.72
N ASN A 1005 23.29 12.95 -4.90
CA ASN A 1005 24.09 11.95 -4.17
C ASN A 1005 25.62 12.19 -4.25
N ASP A 1006 26.09 12.71 -5.37
CA ASP A 1006 27.50 13.00 -5.64
C ASP A 1006 27.95 14.40 -5.16
N PHE A 1007 27.16 15.13 -4.38
CA PHE A 1007 27.57 16.43 -3.84
C PHE A 1007 28.90 16.31 -3.05
N PRO A 1008 29.91 17.17 -3.28
CA PRO A 1008 29.89 18.44 -4.03
C PRO A 1008 30.32 18.35 -5.52
N ILE A 1009 30.54 17.15 -6.05
CA ILE A 1009 31.03 16.89 -7.41
C ILE A 1009 29.92 17.11 -8.46
N LEU A 1010 28.66 16.85 -8.09
CA LEU A 1010 27.45 17.02 -8.91
C LEU A 1010 27.66 16.46 -10.34
N LYS A 1011 27.79 15.14 -10.48
CA LYS A 1011 28.21 14.49 -11.74
C LYS A 1011 27.22 14.64 -12.89
N ILE A 1012 25.94 14.83 -12.58
CA ILE A 1012 24.88 15.11 -13.54
C ILE A 1012 25.18 16.36 -14.38
N SER A 1013 24.67 16.43 -15.61
CA SER A 1013 24.86 17.62 -16.45
C SER A 1013 24.12 18.82 -15.83
N PRO A 1014 24.63 20.06 -15.96
CA PRO A 1014 23.96 21.24 -15.39
C PRO A 1014 22.53 21.45 -15.90
N HIS A 1015 22.26 21.15 -17.18
CA HIS A 1015 20.93 21.27 -17.79
C HIS A 1015 19.93 20.27 -17.20
N GLN A 1016 20.34 18.99 -17.05
CA GLN A 1016 19.49 17.97 -16.43
C GLN A 1016 19.22 18.27 -14.96
N LEU A 1017 20.26 18.66 -14.20
CA LEU A 1017 20.11 19.00 -12.79
C LEU A 1017 19.10 20.14 -12.61
N LEU A 1018 19.25 21.19 -13.41
CA LEU A 1018 18.35 22.31 -13.41
C LEU A 1018 16.92 21.89 -13.73
N HIS A 1019 16.70 21.09 -14.77
CA HIS A 1019 15.38 20.58 -15.12
C HIS A 1019 14.72 19.83 -13.97
N TYR A 1020 15.43 18.86 -13.37
CA TYR A 1020 14.90 18.11 -12.23
C TYR A 1020 14.61 19.01 -11.04
N TRP A 1021 15.47 20.00 -10.79
CA TRP A 1021 15.26 20.94 -9.70
C TRP A 1021 14.02 21.82 -9.91
N LEU A 1022 13.78 22.31 -11.13
CA LEU A 1022 12.59 23.07 -11.46
C LEU A 1022 11.33 22.21 -11.31
N VAL A 1023 11.34 20.97 -11.79
CA VAL A 1023 10.22 20.01 -11.66
C VAL A 1023 9.90 19.73 -10.20
N VAL A 1024 10.92 19.42 -9.38
CA VAL A 1024 10.75 19.12 -7.94
C VAL A 1024 10.15 20.29 -7.17
N ASN A 1025 10.42 21.52 -7.61
CA ASN A 1025 9.90 22.73 -6.97
C ASN A 1025 8.64 23.30 -7.66
N ASN A 1026 8.06 22.58 -8.63
CA ASN A 1026 6.92 23.03 -9.42
C ASN A 1026 7.14 24.43 -10.06
N ILE A 1027 8.37 24.72 -10.49
CA ILE A 1027 8.74 25.98 -11.12
C ILE A 1027 8.63 25.84 -12.64
N LYS A 1028 7.76 26.64 -13.25
CA LYS A 1028 7.57 26.68 -14.70
C LYS A 1028 8.51 27.68 -15.34
N CYS A 1029 9.07 27.25 -16.46
CA CYS A 1029 10.13 27.96 -17.15
C CYS A 1029 9.59 28.47 -18.48
N TYR A 1030 9.39 29.78 -18.60
CA TYR A 1030 8.94 30.42 -19.83
C TYR A 1030 10.13 30.95 -20.63
N PRO A 1031 10.10 30.84 -21.96
CA PRO A 1031 11.17 31.39 -22.79
C PRO A 1031 11.28 32.90 -22.61
N LEU A 1032 12.48 33.40 -22.34
CA LEU A 1032 12.84 34.83 -22.28
C LEU A 1032 12.91 35.47 -23.69
N TYR A 1033 12.04 35.08 -24.63
CA TYR A 1033 12.00 35.65 -25.97
C TYR A 1033 10.91 36.72 -26.06
N ASP A 1034 11.31 37.99 -25.94
CA ASP A 1034 10.55 39.13 -26.47
C ASP A 1034 11.11 39.44 -27.87
N LYS A 1035 10.26 39.84 -28.84
CA LYS A 1035 10.72 40.31 -30.15
C LYS A 1035 11.81 41.40 -30.01
N ASN A 1036 11.79 42.15 -28.90
CA ASN A 1036 12.66 43.29 -28.62
C ASN A 1036 13.79 43.04 -27.61
N PHE A 1037 13.99 41.81 -27.12
CA PHE A 1037 15.09 41.48 -26.19
C PHE A 1037 15.68 40.09 -26.50
N LYS A 1038 16.94 40.04 -26.95
CA LYS A 1038 17.61 38.80 -27.40
C LYS A 1038 19.03 38.71 -26.87
N LEU A 1039 19.56 37.49 -26.74
CA LEU A 1039 20.97 37.28 -26.48
C LEU A 1039 21.78 37.42 -27.76
N LYS A 1040 22.96 38.02 -27.65
CA LYS A 1040 23.97 37.94 -28.69
C LYS A 1040 24.48 36.52 -28.80
N ASP A 1041 24.78 36.09 -30.02
CA ASP A 1041 25.53 34.86 -30.26
C ASP A 1041 26.75 34.81 -29.35
N PHE A 1042 27.00 33.65 -28.73
CA PHE A 1042 28.11 33.51 -27.77
C PHE A 1042 29.46 33.95 -28.37
N ASN A 1043 29.67 33.65 -29.66
CA ASN A 1043 30.88 34.01 -30.41
C ASN A 1043 31.00 35.53 -30.67
N ASN A 1044 29.91 36.26 -30.51
CA ASN A 1044 29.81 37.71 -30.68
C ASN A 1044 29.72 38.48 -29.35
N SER A 1045 29.79 37.77 -28.21
CA SER A 1045 29.87 38.40 -26.89
C SER A 1045 31.16 39.23 -26.77
N LEU A 1046 31.02 40.46 -26.29
CA LEU A 1046 32.04 41.48 -26.11
C LEU A 1046 33.19 40.96 -25.25
N CYS A 1047 32.90 40.26 -24.15
CA CYS A 1047 33.94 39.68 -23.31
C CYS A 1047 34.78 38.61 -24.03
N ILE A 1048 34.17 37.82 -24.93
CA ILE A 1048 34.84 36.75 -25.67
C ILE A 1048 35.85 37.32 -26.67
N ARG A 1049 35.54 38.47 -27.30
CA ARG A 1049 36.49 39.20 -28.17
C ARG A 1049 37.76 39.66 -27.44
N GLY A 1050 37.72 39.75 -26.11
CA GLY A 1050 38.88 40.07 -25.28
C GLY A 1050 39.73 38.86 -24.86
N LEU A 1051 39.34 37.63 -25.21
CA LEU A 1051 40.15 36.43 -24.95
C LEU A 1051 41.33 36.36 -25.92
N LYS A 1052 42.51 36.02 -25.40
CA LYS A 1052 43.74 35.90 -26.19
C LYS A 1052 44.41 34.58 -25.89
N ILE A 1053 44.75 33.80 -26.92
CA ILE A 1053 45.52 32.57 -26.75
C ILE A 1053 46.93 32.91 -26.25
N PRO A 1054 47.56 32.02 -25.44
CA PRO A 1054 48.94 32.21 -25.05
C PRO A 1054 49.86 32.29 -26.27
N ASP A 1055 51.02 32.92 -26.11
CA ASP A 1055 52.03 32.88 -27.16
C ASP A 1055 52.52 31.43 -27.36
N ILE A 1056 52.18 30.88 -28.51
CA ILE A 1056 52.52 29.53 -28.93
C ILE A 1056 53.63 29.49 -29.98
N LYS A 1057 54.26 30.62 -30.36
CA LYS A 1057 55.20 30.68 -31.51
C LYS A 1057 56.26 29.57 -31.49
N GLN A 1058 56.87 29.33 -30.33
CA GLN A 1058 57.92 28.31 -30.18
C GLN A 1058 57.40 26.88 -30.29
N VAL A 1059 56.22 26.59 -29.72
CA VAL A 1059 55.63 25.24 -29.78
C VAL A 1059 54.97 24.98 -31.13
N LEU A 1060 54.44 26.02 -31.77
CA LEU A 1060 53.91 26.00 -33.13
C LEU A 1060 54.99 25.65 -34.14
N LEU A 1061 56.15 26.32 -34.10
CA LEU A 1061 57.28 25.99 -34.97
C LEU A 1061 57.73 24.54 -34.80
N LYS A 1062 57.79 24.04 -33.57
CA LYS A 1062 58.18 22.65 -33.28
C LYS A 1062 57.21 21.63 -33.92
N ASP A 1063 55.91 21.86 -33.80
CA ASP A 1063 54.91 20.98 -34.40
C ASP A 1063 54.89 21.13 -35.94
N LEU A 1064 55.04 22.35 -36.47
CA LEU A 1064 55.15 22.61 -37.91
C LEU A 1064 56.38 21.96 -38.54
N ASP A 1065 57.55 22.01 -37.89
CA ASP A 1065 58.79 21.37 -38.39
C ASP A 1065 58.65 19.86 -38.51
N LYS A 1066 57.86 19.26 -37.61
CA LYS A 1066 57.53 17.83 -37.68
C LYS A 1066 56.51 17.57 -38.79
N LEU A 1067 55.43 18.35 -38.84
CA LEU A 1067 54.36 18.18 -39.82
C LEU A 1067 54.83 18.45 -41.25
N LYS A 1068 55.75 19.40 -41.48
CA LYS A 1068 56.35 19.69 -42.79
C LYS A 1068 57.09 18.48 -43.39
N LYS A 1069 57.52 17.51 -42.56
CA LYS A 1069 58.12 16.25 -43.04
C LYS A 1069 57.09 15.27 -43.59
N ASP A 1070 55.87 15.33 -43.06
CA ASP A 1070 54.80 14.37 -43.36
C ASP A 1070 53.80 14.95 -44.37
N ASN A 1071 53.45 16.24 -44.26
CA ASN A 1071 52.50 16.94 -45.13
C ASN A 1071 52.78 18.46 -45.18
N VAL A 1072 53.48 18.91 -46.23
CA VAL A 1072 53.90 20.31 -46.41
C VAL A 1072 52.72 21.27 -46.62
N GLU A 1073 51.72 20.89 -47.41
CA GLU A 1073 50.56 21.74 -47.71
C GLU A 1073 49.72 22.02 -46.46
N LEU A 1074 49.44 20.97 -45.68
CA LEU A 1074 48.70 21.10 -44.42
C LEU A 1074 49.48 21.97 -43.42
N ALA A 1075 50.80 21.80 -43.32
CA ALA A 1075 51.64 22.62 -42.46
C ALA A 1075 51.58 24.11 -42.85
N LYS A 1076 51.65 24.43 -44.15
CA LYS A 1076 51.52 25.81 -44.64
C LYS A 1076 50.15 26.40 -44.35
N SER A 1077 49.08 25.61 -44.50
CA SER A 1077 47.70 26.02 -44.17
C SER A 1077 47.54 26.35 -42.67
N ILE A 1078 48.12 25.51 -41.79
CA ILE A 1078 48.12 25.75 -40.34
C ILE A 1078 48.97 26.98 -39.96
N GLU A 1079 50.14 27.15 -40.58
CA GLU A 1079 51.03 28.30 -40.38
C GLU A 1079 50.30 29.61 -40.72
N ASN A 1080 49.70 29.69 -41.91
CA ASN A 1080 48.90 30.84 -42.34
C ASN A 1080 47.75 31.16 -41.38
N PHE A 1081 47.08 30.13 -40.86
CA PHE A 1081 45.98 30.31 -39.92
C PHE A 1081 46.45 30.92 -38.59
N PHE A 1082 47.59 30.46 -38.04
CA PHE A 1082 48.12 31.06 -36.81
C PHE A 1082 48.72 32.45 -37.04
N GLU A 1083 49.24 32.74 -38.23
CA GLU A 1083 49.61 34.11 -38.64
C GLU A 1083 48.39 35.04 -38.70
N LEU A 1084 47.25 34.56 -39.21
CA LEU A 1084 45.98 35.27 -39.17
C LEU A 1084 45.57 35.59 -37.72
N LEU A 1085 45.66 34.63 -36.81
CA LEU A 1085 45.35 34.87 -35.39
C LEU A 1085 46.30 35.91 -34.77
N SER A 1086 47.57 35.90 -35.15
CA SER A 1086 48.57 36.88 -34.72
C SER A 1086 48.26 38.28 -35.25
N SER A 1087 47.99 38.43 -36.56
CA SER A 1087 47.72 39.71 -37.21
C SER A 1087 46.43 40.36 -36.70
N GLN A 1088 45.43 39.54 -36.35
CA GLN A 1088 44.18 39.99 -35.72
C GLN A 1088 44.28 40.16 -34.20
N LYS A 1089 45.48 40.12 -33.62
CA LYS A 1089 45.76 40.37 -32.18
C LYS A 1089 45.08 39.40 -31.21
N TYR A 1090 44.81 38.16 -31.63
CA TYR A 1090 44.28 37.10 -30.76
C TYR A 1090 45.36 36.39 -29.93
N ILE A 1091 46.64 36.69 -30.15
CA ILE A 1091 47.76 36.13 -29.38
C ILE A 1091 48.19 37.10 -28.27
N MET A 1092 48.46 36.58 -27.07
CA MET A 1092 49.03 37.35 -25.97
C MET A 1092 50.44 37.85 -26.33
N SER A 1093 50.68 39.17 -26.21
CA SER A 1093 52.01 39.75 -26.38
C SER A 1093 52.94 39.36 -25.21
N ARG A 1094 54.16 38.86 -25.50
CA ARG A 1094 55.21 38.68 -24.46
C ARG A 1094 55.53 40.03 -23.82
N GLY A 1095 55.63 40.09 -22.49
CA GLY A 1095 56.11 41.27 -21.76
C GLY A 1095 57.64 41.35 -21.66
N ALA A 1096 58.20 42.54 -21.52
CA ALA A 1096 59.62 42.77 -21.25
C ALA A 1096 60.11 42.06 -19.97
N VAL A 1097 59.26 41.87 -18.96
CA VAL A 1097 59.56 41.10 -17.75
C VAL A 1097 59.94 39.66 -18.10
N ASP A 1098 59.17 39.01 -18.97
CA ASP A 1098 59.43 37.62 -19.38
C ASP A 1098 60.68 37.52 -20.26
N ILE A 1099 60.94 38.54 -21.09
CA ILE A 1099 62.17 38.63 -21.87
C ILE A 1099 63.40 38.76 -20.95
N VAL A 1100 63.34 39.65 -19.95
CA VAL A 1100 64.44 39.84 -18.98
C VAL A 1100 64.66 38.62 -18.08
N LYS A 1101 63.59 37.93 -17.63
CA LYS A 1101 63.72 36.66 -16.90
C LYS A 1101 64.30 35.54 -17.77
N ASN A 1102 64.22 35.66 -19.10
CA ASN A 1102 64.82 34.71 -20.01
C ASN A 1102 66.32 34.91 -20.26
N HIS A 1103 66.90 36.05 -19.84
CA HIS A 1103 68.34 36.32 -19.95
C HIS A 1103 69.18 35.26 -19.22
N LEU A 1104 70.35 34.94 -19.78
CA LEU A 1104 71.28 33.97 -19.18
C LEU A 1104 71.63 34.33 -17.73
N SER A 1105 71.86 35.61 -17.45
CA SER A 1105 72.20 36.11 -16.11
C SER A 1105 71.13 35.78 -15.08
N TYR A 1106 69.85 35.97 -15.42
CA TYR A 1106 68.76 35.66 -14.49
C TYR A 1106 68.64 34.15 -14.26
N LYS A 1107 68.69 33.35 -15.33
CA LYS A 1107 68.56 31.89 -15.28
C LYS A 1107 69.66 31.24 -14.46
N LEU A 1108 70.91 31.63 -14.68
CA LEU A 1108 72.06 31.09 -13.94
C LEU A 1108 71.97 31.43 -12.46
N GLY A 1109 71.72 32.70 -12.09
CA GLY A 1109 71.67 33.05 -10.68
C GLY A 1109 70.41 32.55 -9.96
N GLN A 1110 69.28 32.36 -10.65
CA GLN A 1110 68.14 31.64 -10.08
C GLN A 1110 68.45 30.17 -9.80
N ALA A 1111 69.17 29.50 -10.71
CA ALA A 1111 69.61 28.12 -10.49
C ALA A 1111 70.55 28.01 -9.27
N MET A 1112 71.44 28.99 -9.09
CA MET A 1112 72.34 29.07 -7.93
C MET A 1112 71.59 29.29 -6.61
N ILE A 1113 70.60 30.18 -6.57
CA ILE A 1113 69.82 30.46 -5.33
C ILE A 1113 68.99 29.25 -4.90
N LYS A 1114 68.47 28.47 -5.85
CA LYS A 1114 67.62 27.32 -5.56
C LYS A 1114 68.38 26.07 -5.10
N CYS A 1115 69.70 26.07 -5.19
CA CYS A 1115 70.54 24.95 -4.76
C CYS A 1115 70.64 24.90 -3.23
N LYS A 1116 70.40 23.74 -2.62
CA LYS A 1116 70.62 23.48 -1.17
C LYS A 1116 71.75 22.46 -0.96
N ASN A 1117 72.32 22.47 0.24
CA ASN A 1117 73.67 22.03 0.66
C ASN A 1117 74.31 20.73 0.09
N LEU A 1118 73.59 19.82 -0.59
CA LEU A 1118 74.16 18.57 -1.17
C LEU A 1118 74.21 18.55 -2.71
N ASP A 1119 73.73 19.59 -3.40
CA ASP A 1119 73.53 19.57 -4.87
C ASP A 1119 74.62 20.36 -5.65
N TYR A 1120 75.76 20.73 -5.02
CA TYR A 1120 76.77 21.62 -5.64
C TYR A 1120 77.50 21.01 -6.84
N LEU A 1121 77.76 19.69 -6.85
CA LEU A 1121 78.32 18.99 -8.02
C LEU A 1121 77.32 18.98 -9.18
N MET A 1122 76.04 18.68 -8.90
CA MET A 1122 74.97 18.78 -9.88
C MET A 1122 74.72 20.21 -10.36
N LEU A 1123 74.97 21.22 -9.52
CA LEU A 1123 74.84 22.62 -9.87
C LEU A 1123 75.80 22.99 -11.01
N VAL A 1124 77.04 22.49 -11.03
CA VAL A 1124 77.99 22.73 -12.12
C VAL A 1124 77.44 22.20 -13.45
N PHE A 1125 76.94 20.96 -13.47
CA PHE A 1125 76.31 20.38 -14.67
C PHE A 1125 75.02 21.12 -15.08
N ARG A 1126 74.18 21.54 -14.12
CA ARG A 1126 72.98 22.34 -14.40
C ARG A 1126 73.33 23.70 -15.00
N LEU A 1127 74.34 24.39 -14.46
CA LEU A 1127 74.80 25.69 -14.97
C LEU A 1127 75.42 25.56 -16.37
N LEU A 1128 76.24 24.53 -16.61
CA LEU A 1128 76.78 24.21 -17.93
C LEU A 1128 75.67 23.93 -18.95
N LYS A 1129 74.69 23.09 -18.58
CA LYS A 1129 73.53 22.78 -19.43
C LYS A 1129 72.71 24.04 -19.75
N ILE A 1130 72.47 24.91 -18.77
CA ILE A 1130 71.77 26.20 -18.98
C ILE A 1130 72.56 27.08 -19.95
N GLY A 1131 73.88 27.15 -19.80
CA GLY A 1131 74.76 27.91 -20.72
C GLY A 1131 74.70 27.40 -22.16
N ILE A 1132 74.83 26.08 -22.36
CA ILE A 1132 74.79 25.45 -23.69
C ILE A 1132 73.44 25.66 -24.37
N LEU A 1133 72.34 25.43 -23.64
CA LEU A 1133 70.98 25.61 -24.18
C LEU A 1133 70.69 27.08 -24.52
N HIS A 1134 71.25 28.02 -23.76
CA HIS A 1134 71.05 29.44 -24.02
C HIS A 1134 71.83 29.96 -25.23
N LYS A 1135 73.00 29.39 -25.55
CA LYS A 1135 73.83 29.80 -26.71
C LYS A 1135 73.12 29.59 -28.05
N LYS A 1136 72.09 28.74 -28.10
CA LYS A 1136 71.22 28.55 -29.28
C LYS A 1136 70.13 29.62 -29.45
N LEU A 1137 70.04 30.62 -28.58
CA LEU A 1137 69.12 31.75 -28.71
C LEU A 1137 69.89 33.08 -28.69
N SER A 1138 69.99 33.76 -29.84
CA SER A 1138 70.25 35.20 -29.84
C SER A 1138 69.47 35.90 -30.95
N GLU A 1139 68.42 36.63 -30.56
CA GLU A 1139 67.99 37.84 -31.26
C GLU A 1139 67.66 38.89 -30.19
N ILE A 1140 68.15 40.11 -30.40
CA ILE A 1140 67.99 41.25 -29.49
C ILE A 1140 66.78 42.05 -29.98
N GLN A 1141 65.71 42.13 -29.17
CA GLN A 1141 64.61 43.08 -29.36
C GLN A 1141 64.76 44.26 -28.41
N ASP A 1142 64.38 45.47 -28.86
CA ASP A 1142 64.39 46.67 -28.01
C ASP A 1142 63.29 46.59 -26.94
N LEU A 1143 63.71 46.43 -25.69
CA LEU A 1143 62.84 46.25 -24.54
C LEU A 1143 62.00 47.50 -24.23
N LYS A 1144 62.36 48.69 -24.71
CA LYS A 1144 61.69 49.96 -24.39
C LYS A 1144 60.24 50.03 -24.91
N MET A 1145 59.89 49.20 -25.89
CA MET A 1145 58.56 49.21 -26.51
C MET A 1145 57.48 48.43 -25.72
N TYR A 1146 57.85 47.75 -24.64
CA TYR A 1146 56.91 46.94 -23.85
C TYR A 1146 56.35 47.70 -22.65
N HIS A 1147 55.05 47.55 -22.40
CA HIS A 1147 54.33 48.22 -21.31
C HIS A 1147 54.86 47.90 -19.89
N ASP A 1148 55.46 46.73 -19.70
CA ASP A 1148 56.10 46.27 -18.46
C ASP A 1148 57.62 46.48 -18.46
N TYR A 1149 58.13 47.33 -19.35
CA TYR A 1149 59.56 47.67 -19.44
C TYR A 1149 60.15 48.11 -18.10
N TYR A 1150 59.48 49.01 -17.38
CA TYR A 1150 59.99 49.50 -16.09
C TYR A 1150 60.05 48.41 -15.02
N GLU A 1151 59.08 47.48 -14.99
CA GLU A 1151 59.13 46.30 -14.12
C GLU A 1151 60.25 45.34 -14.54
N SER A 1152 60.50 45.19 -15.85
CA SER A 1152 61.62 44.39 -16.36
C SER A 1152 62.98 44.95 -15.91
N GLN A 1153 63.11 46.28 -15.79
CA GLN A 1153 64.33 46.93 -15.30
C GLN A 1153 64.56 46.64 -13.81
N LYS A 1154 63.50 46.52 -13.01
CA LYS A 1154 63.63 46.12 -11.60
C LYS A 1154 64.22 44.72 -11.47
N ILE A 1155 63.87 43.79 -12.36
CA ILE A 1155 64.40 42.42 -12.34
C ILE A 1155 65.90 42.36 -12.60
N LYS A 1156 66.45 43.26 -13.44
CA LYS A 1156 67.91 43.37 -13.62
C LYS A 1156 68.64 43.79 -12.35
N ARG A 1157 67.91 44.37 -11.38
CA ARG A 1157 68.39 44.71 -10.04
C ARG A 1157 68.08 43.63 -8.99
N TYR A 1158 67.65 42.42 -9.38
CA TYR A 1158 67.44 41.33 -8.42
C TYR A 1158 68.76 40.63 -8.09
N PHE A 1159 68.86 40.08 -6.87
CA PHE A 1159 70.05 39.38 -6.40
C PHE A 1159 70.41 38.23 -7.36
N SER A 1160 69.40 37.48 -7.80
CA SER A 1160 69.57 36.40 -8.78
C SER A 1160 70.13 36.87 -10.11
N TYR A 1161 69.72 38.04 -10.59
CA TYR A 1161 70.20 38.57 -11.87
C TYR A 1161 71.66 39.02 -11.76
N SER A 1162 72.00 39.74 -10.70
CA SER A 1162 73.38 40.18 -10.42
C SER A 1162 74.31 38.99 -10.18
N LEU A 1163 73.86 37.99 -9.43
CA LEU A 1163 74.61 36.77 -9.14
C LEU A 1163 75.01 36.01 -10.41
N GLY A 1164 74.07 35.77 -11.32
CA GLY A 1164 74.40 35.10 -12.57
C GLY A 1164 75.23 35.97 -13.51
N LYS A 1165 75.16 37.32 -13.42
CA LYS A 1165 76.04 38.22 -14.18
C LYS A 1165 77.50 38.10 -13.72
N ILE A 1166 77.74 38.05 -12.41
CA ILE A 1166 79.08 37.85 -11.82
C ILE A 1166 79.64 36.49 -12.25
N LEU A 1167 78.81 35.43 -12.28
CA LEU A 1167 79.21 34.10 -12.74
C LEU A 1167 79.63 34.11 -14.22
N ILE A 1168 78.84 34.75 -15.09
CA ILE A 1168 79.18 34.90 -16.51
C ILE A 1168 80.52 35.64 -16.67
N ASN A 1169 80.75 36.70 -15.88
CA ASN A 1169 81.96 37.50 -15.98
C ASN A 1169 83.21 36.75 -15.49
N ALA A 1170 83.06 35.94 -14.45
CA ALA A 1170 84.09 35.04 -13.96
C ALA A 1170 84.45 33.97 -15.00
N HIS A 1171 83.44 33.35 -15.62
CA HIS A 1171 83.64 32.37 -16.68
C HIS A 1171 84.34 32.96 -17.91
N LYS A 1172 84.02 34.20 -18.29
CA LYS A 1172 84.71 34.89 -19.41
C LYS A 1172 86.19 35.18 -19.14
N ASN A 1173 86.58 35.37 -17.88
CA ASN A 1173 87.94 35.71 -17.47
C ASN A 1173 88.63 34.58 -16.70
N TRP A 1174 88.24 33.33 -16.94
CA TRP A 1174 88.68 32.18 -16.14
C TRP A 1174 90.21 32.05 -16.11
N TYR A 1175 90.89 32.33 -17.23
CA TYR A 1175 92.35 32.26 -17.41
C TYR A 1175 93.13 33.40 -16.72
N LYS A 1176 92.45 34.45 -16.23
CA LYS A 1176 93.05 35.55 -15.43
C LYS A 1176 92.68 35.44 -13.94
N GLY A 1177 92.33 34.26 -13.46
CA GLY A 1177 91.86 34.05 -12.09
C GLY A 1177 90.42 34.52 -11.85
N GLY A 1178 89.58 34.60 -12.90
CA GLY A 1178 88.21 35.13 -12.81
C GLY A 1178 87.31 34.45 -11.77
N TYR A 1179 87.50 33.16 -11.49
CA TYR A 1179 86.78 32.43 -10.44
C TYR A 1179 87.29 32.70 -9.02
N ILE A 1180 88.55 33.13 -8.86
CA ILE A 1180 89.05 33.63 -7.58
C ILE A 1180 88.38 34.98 -7.29
N LYS A 1181 88.35 35.87 -8.29
CA LYS A 1181 87.64 37.15 -8.22
C LYS A 1181 86.14 36.99 -7.97
N PHE A 1182 85.52 35.94 -8.53
CA PHE A 1182 84.11 35.58 -8.32
C PHE A 1182 83.75 35.46 -6.83
N TRP A 1183 84.61 34.83 -6.02
CA TRP A 1183 84.37 34.68 -4.58
C TRP A 1183 84.32 36.03 -3.84
N PHE A 1184 85.24 36.94 -4.18
CA PHE A 1184 85.26 38.29 -3.62
C PHE A 1184 84.06 39.12 -4.09
N ASP A 1185 83.71 39.06 -5.37
CA ASP A 1185 82.55 39.76 -5.94
C ASP A 1185 81.23 39.22 -5.36
N LEU A 1186 81.15 37.91 -5.09
CA LEU A 1186 80.02 37.27 -4.44
C LEU A 1186 79.87 37.73 -2.98
N TYR A 1187 80.98 37.79 -2.24
CA TYR A 1187 80.99 38.30 -0.87
C TYR A 1187 80.54 39.77 -0.81
N LYS A 1188 81.04 40.60 -1.74
CA LYS A 1188 80.64 42.01 -1.87
C LYS A 1188 79.14 42.13 -2.20
N LEU A 1189 78.63 41.37 -3.17
CA LEU A 1189 77.20 41.38 -3.53
C LEU A 1189 76.32 40.98 -2.35
N LYS A 1190 76.72 39.96 -1.57
CA LYS A 1190 75.99 39.50 -0.38
C LYS A 1190 75.97 40.57 0.72
N LYS A 1191 77.08 41.29 0.93
CA LYS A 1191 77.18 42.40 1.90
C LYS A 1191 76.31 43.60 1.49
N GLU A 1192 76.35 43.99 0.21
CA GLU A 1192 75.54 45.09 -0.33
C GLU A 1192 74.03 44.83 -0.21
N TYR A 1193 73.58 43.60 -0.47
CA TYR A 1193 72.17 43.24 -0.31
C TYR A 1193 71.73 43.14 1.15
N LYS A 1194 72.59 42.63 2.05
CA LYS A 1194 72.28 42.55 3.49
C LYS A 1194 72.16 43.95 4.12
N ASN A 1195 72.92 44.93 3.64
CA ASN A 1195 72.84 46.32 4.08
C ASN A 1195 71.65 47.09 3.46
N LYS A 1196 71.17 46.70 2.27
CA LYS A 1196 69.94 47.27 1.66
C LYS A 1196 68.63 46.78 2.29
N GLY A 1197 68.65 45.68 3.04
CA GLY A 1197 67.48 45.15 3.77
C GLY A 1197 67.31 45.65 5.22
N LYS A 1198 68.15 46.60 5.67
CA LYS A 1198 68.08 47.26 6.99
C LYS A 1198 67.80 48.77 6.91
N LYS A 1199 67.26 49.25 5.78
CA LYS A 1199 66.73 50.61 5.62
C LYS A 1199 65.30 50.54 5.12
#